data_AF-A0A7V4AY82-F1
#
_entry.id   AF-A0A7V4AY82-F1
#
_cell.length_a   1.000
_cell.length_b   1.000
_cell.length_c   1.000
_cell.angle_alpha   90.00
_cell.angle_beta   90.00
_cell.angle_gamma   90.00
#
_symmetry.space_group_name_H-M   'P 1'
#
loop_
_entity.id
_entity.type
_entity.pdbx_description
1 polymer ?
#
loop_
_entity_poly.entity_id
_entity_poly.type
_entity_poly.pdbx_seq_one_letter_code
_entity_poly.pdbx_strand_id
1 'polypeptide(L)'
;MRFGQKNDGRGWTVCGDQGTQYPNRNCEFVLCPSVSVARGWGVFAPAAAKTRRPIHGIHGGNTRRVACADLVWYIYPHAWPDFRGAPARSRVHDREFHYMGKKRRSPALVIAAFVVALGVLLVFLSIRKEGRDRTVEMTGGKPLPKIELLYNTSESHKAIAEAIKEQWHEQLGVDLQLVNKEWKVYLKDTQKLNYNVSRAGWIGDYTDPNTFLDMWVTGGGNNQTGWSNKKYDELIAAAASEPDPKKRMRIFHEAENLLINDEVPILPLYFYVNQNVVKPYVKGMHFNLRDLHPLKYVWIEKDGKVLPPAAQVFTFNNGAEPETIDPAIMTGSTEFNIAMQIFEGLVINHPETLEPIPAVAESWDISPDRKVYTFHLRKDALWSNGDPVTAEDFRYSWLRALDPKTASDYAYQLYYIKNGKAFNSGEIKDPSKVGIRVLDDYTLEVTLENPTTFFLDLVAFHTLLPVNRKCVERHGDKWTRPENIVTNGAFRMVEWKPKDKIVLVKNEKYFGRDNVKLQKIVISAIEDNVTGMRMFEAGETDWVRTIPAPQIDEWINRPEAHITPFLTVYYYRFNVTKPPFDDKRVRMAFNLATDKEAIVKYILKAGQVPATHFVPPGIPGYTSPKGRDWDPAKKKYVYNPDKARELLVQAGYQVRKN
;
A
#
# COMPACT_ATOMS: atom_id res chain seq x y z
N MET A 1 -18.42 -33.57 -40.28
CA MET A 1 -17.88 -34.82 -40.85
C MET A 1 -17.32 -34.54 -42.25
N ARG A 2 -16.22 -35.21 -42.63
CA ARG A 2 -15.64 -35.34 -44.00
C ARG A 2 -15.41 -34.09 -44.88
N PHE A 3 -14.14 -33.67 -44.91
CA PHE A 3 -13.28 -33.39 -46.08
C PHE A 3 -13.87 -33.18 -47.49
N GLY A 4 -13.36 -32.15 -48.17
CA GLY A 4 -13.20 -32.02 -49.62
C GLY A 4 -12.05 -31.05 -49.93
N GLN A 5 -11.17 -31.35 -50.89
CA GLN A 5 -9.86 -30.69 -51.07
C GLN A 5 -9.63 -30.28 -52.55
N LYS A 6 -8.75 -29.27 -52.76
CA LYS A 6 -7.86 -29.01 -53.93
C LYS A 6 -8.20 -27.94 -54.98
N ASN A 7 -7.23 -27.01 -55.13
CA ASN A 7 -6.51 -26.58 -56.36
C ASN A 7 -7.27 -25.84 -57.48
N ASP A 8 -6.67 -24.97 -58.32
CA ASP A 8 -5.35 -24.27 -58.38
C ASP A 8 -5.49 -23.06 -59.34
N GLY A 9 -4.68 -21.99 -59.23
CA GLY A 9 -4.81 -20.82 -60.12
C GLY A 9 -3.67 -19.78 -60.08
N ARG A 10 -2.51 -20.11 -60.66
CA ARG A 10 -1.24 -19.35 -60.73
C ARG A 10 -1.31 -17.86 -61.17
N GLY A 11 -0.38 -17.03 -60.67
CA GLY A 11 -0.14 -15.65 -61.14
C GLY A 11 1.17 -14.96 -60.68
N TRP A 12 2.31 -15.36 -61.27
CA TRP A 12 3.59 -14.64 -61.52
C TRP A 12 4.26 -13.65 -60.50
N THR A 13 5.46 -14.06 -60.03
CA THR A 13 6.82 -13.42 -60.11
C THR A 13 6.92 -11.88 -60.35
N VAL A 14 7.86 -11.08 -59.78
CA VAL A 14 9.32 -11.26 -59.56
C VAL A 14 9.87 -10.36 -58.42
N CYS A 15 10.80 -10.88 -57.61
CA CYS A 15 11.96 -10.14 -57.06
C CYS A 15 13.16 -11.10 -56.99
N GLY A 16 14.38 -10.62 -57.28
CA GLY A 16 15.56 -11.48 -57.50
C GLY A 16 16.42 -11.75 -56.26
N ASP A 17 17.09 -12.90 -56.29
CA ASP A 17 18.26 -13.28 -55.49
C ASP A 17 19.42 -12.24 -55.62
N GLN A 18 20.42 -12.16 -54.74
CA GLN A 18 21.15 -13.20 -53.97
C GLN A 18 21.38 -12.72 -52.52
N GLY A 19 21.50 -13.54 -51.46
CA GLY A 19 22.17 -14.84 -51.32
C GLY A 19 23.59 -14.60 -50.77
N THR A 20 24.12 -15.24 -49.72
CA THR A 20 23.79 -16.44 -48.90
C THR A 20 24.40 -16.23 -47.49
N GLN A 21 24.16 -16.98 -46.39
CA GLN A 21 23.98 -18.43 -46.21
C GLN A 21 22.99 -18.81 -45.07
N TYR A 22 22.35 -19.97 -45.26
CA TYR A 22 21.52 -20.77 -44.35
C TYR A 22 22.38 -21.80 -43.56
N PRO A 23 21.87 -22.77 -42.76
CA PRO A 23 20.47 -23.13 -42.38
C PRO A 23 20.20 -23.16 -40.84
N ASN A 24 18.98 -23.08 -40.26
CA ASN A 24 17.60 -23.48 -40.60
C ASN A 24 17.15 -24.82 -39.96
N ARG A 25 16.23 -24.78 -38.96
CA ARG A 25 14.90 -25.45 -38.95
C ARG A 25 14.24 -25.59 -37.56
N ASN A 26 13.20 -24.80 -37.34
CA ASN A 26 11.79 -25.18 -37.11
C ASN A 26 11.28 -26.19 -36.05
N CYS A 27 10.18 -25.74 -35.43
CA CYS A 27 8.93 -26.43 -35.03
C CYS A 27 8.79 -27.09 -33.64
N GLU A 28 7.94 -26.44 -32.80
CA GLU A 28 6.70 -26.94 -32.17
C GLU A 28 6.61 -28.41 -31.67
N PHE A 29 6.08 -28.63 -30.44
CA PHE A 29 4.68 -29.09 -30.21
C PHE A 29 4.32 -29.32 -28.71
N VAL A 30 3.20 -28.71 -28.28
CA VAL A 30 2.08 -29.23 -27.44
C VAL A 30 2.20 -29.63 -25.94
N LEU A 31 1.08 -29.35 -25.28
CA LEU A 31 0.62 -29.43 -23.88
C LEU A 31 0.33 -30.83 -23.29
N CYS A 32 0.60 -30.98 -21.97
CA CYS A 32 -0.19 -31.71 -20.93
C CYS A 32 -0.48 -33.24 -21.06
N PRO A 33 -1.06 -33.93 -20.04
CA PRO A 33 -1.41 -33.53 -18.65
C PRO A 33 -1.01 -34.52 -17.51
N SER A 34 -1.32 -34.11 -16.27
CA SER A 34 -1.64 -34.85 -15.00
C SER A 34 -1.63 -36.40 -14.91
N VAL A 35 -1.33 -36.96 -13.70
CA VAL A 35 -2.28 -37.77 -12.85
C VAL A 35 -1.66 -38.40 -11.55
N SER A 36 -2.43 -38.31 -10.45
CA SER A 36 -2.52 -39.10 -9.17
C SER A 36 -1.32 -39.61 -8.33
N VAL A 37 -1.26 -39.10 -7.09
CA VAL A 37 -1.48 -39.80 -5.79
C VAL A 37 -1.31 -41.34 -5.71
N ALA A 38 -0.39 -41.81 -4.85
CA ALA A 38 -0.63 -42.97 -3.96
C ALA A 38 0.32 -43.04 -2.74
N ARG A 39 -0.31 -43.15 -1.57
CA ARG A 39 0.11 -43.69 -0.27
C ARG A 39 1.15 -44.83 -0.29
N GLY A 40 2.06 -44.83 0.69
CA GLY A 40 2.85 -46.01 1.10
C GLY A 40 3.50 -45.84 2.48
N TRP A 41 3.21 -46.74 3.43
CA TRP A 41 3.81 -46.79 4.77
C TRP A 41 5.02 -47.74 4.80
N GLY A 42 5.95 -47.55 5.75
CA GLY A 42 7.01 -48.51 6.09
C GLY A 42 8.36 -47.81 6.35
N VAL A 43 8.87 -47.52 7.56
CA VAL A 43 9.03 -48.27 8.83
C VAL A 43 10.35 -49.08 8.91
N PHE A 44 11.09 -48.78 9.99
CA PHE A 44 12.31 -49.42 10.55
C PHE A 44 13.70 -49.22 9.91
N ALA A 45 14.68 -49.12 10.82
CA ALA A 45 16.13 -48.89 10.64
C ALA A 45 16.90 -50.14 11.15
N PRO A 46 18.11 -50.08 11.76
CA PRO A 46 19.37 -49.38 11.44
C PRO A 46 20.60 -50.34 11.42
N ALA A 47 21.76 -49.89 10.89
CA ALA A 47 23.11 -50.36 11.24
C ALA A 47 24.14 -49.26 10.85
N ALA A 48 25.15 -48.82 11.61
CA ALA A 48 26.19 -49.50 12.43
C ALA A 48 27.20 -50.29 11.55
N ALA A 49 28.54 -50.15 11.65
CA ALA A 49 29.39 -49.30 12.49
C ALA A 49 30.89 -49.33 12.04
N LYS A 50 31.74 -48.46 12.62
CA LYS A 50 33.25 -48.54 12.71
C LYS A 50 33.99 -48.36 11.36
N THR A 51 35.27 -47.92 11.27
CA THR A 51 36.46 -47.99 12.16
C THR A 51 37.42 -46.77 12.09
N ARG A 52 37.95 -46.37 13.26
CA ARG A 52 39.36 -46.07 13.64
C ARG A 52 40.40 -45.67 12.54
N ARG A 53 41.10 -44.50 12.58
CA ARG A 53 42.21 -43.99 13.49
C ARG A 53 43.65 -44.50 13.08
N PRO A 54 44.81 -43.90 13.49
CA PRO A 54 45.11 -42.60 14.19
C PRO A 54 46.52 -41.89 14.02
N ILE A 55 46.76 -40.80 14.80
CA ILE A 55 48.02 -40.15 15.35
C ILE A 55 49.18 -39.68 14.41
N HIS A 56 50.03 -38.68 14.71
CA HIS A 56 50.35 -37.79 15.89
C HIS A 56 50.43 -36.28 15.47
N GLY A 57 50.66 -35.25 16.30
CA GLY A 57 50.75 -35.09 17.77
C GLY A 57 51.88 -34.13 18.27
N ILE A 58 51.67 -33.39 19.39
CA ILE A 58 52.66 -32.55 20.16
C ILE A 58 53.08 -31.21 19.46
N HIS A 59 53.23 -30.01 20.06
CA HIS A 59 52.95 -29.38 21.39
C HIS A 59 52.59 -27.87 21.19
N GLY A 60 52.39 -26.94 22.15
CA GLY A 60 52.61 -26.89 23.62
C GLY A 60 51.72 -25.84 24.36
N GLY A 61 52.27 -24.91 25.18
CA GLY A 61 51.52 -23.96 26.05
C GLY A 61 51.95 -22.47 25.96
N ASN A 62 51.23 -21.49 26.53
CA ASN A 62 51.08 -21.29 27.99
C ASN A 62 49.75 -20.59 28.41
N THR A 63 49.46 -20.50 29.72
CA THR A 63 48.10 -20.35 30.29
C THR A 63 47.84 -19.07 31.13
N ARG A 64 46.56 -18.68 31.28
CA ARG A 64 45.90 -18.39 32.58
C ARG A 64 44.36 -18.46 32.48
N ARG A 65 43.71 -18.87 33.58
CA ARG A 65 42.25 -19.16 33.71
C ARG A 65 41.50 -18.10 34.52
N VAL A 66 40.21 -17.91 34.23
CA VAL A 66 39.10 -17.84 35.23
C VAL A 66 37.90 -18.60 34.61
N ALA A 67 36.95 -19.11 35.40
CA ALA A 67 36.05 -20.21 35.01
C ALA A 67 34.55 -19.99 35.28
N CYS A 68 33.73 -20.75 34.52
CA CYS A 68 32.32 -21.14 34.77
C CYS A 68 31.24 -20.03 34.67
N ALA A 69 29.99 -20.32 34.27
CA ALA A 69 29.34 -21.62 34.02
C ALA A 69 28.35 -21.59 32.83
N ASP A 70 28.26 -22.71 32.10
CA ASP A 70 27.10 -23.07 31.27
C ASP A 70 26.06 -23.82 32.11
N LEU A 71 24.77 -23.71 31.77
CA LEU A 71 23.72 -24.53 32.38
C LEU A 71 22.59 -24.85 31.38
N VAL A 72 22.56 -26.11 30.95
CA VAL A 72 21.50 -26.69 30.10
C VAL A 72 20.65 -27.66 30.94
N TRP A 73 19.36 -27.72 30.62
CA TRP A 73 18.33 -28.47 31.34
C TRP A 73 18.42 -30.00 31.19
N TYR A 74 18.16 -30.74 32.28
CA TYR A 74 17.56 -32.10 32.25
C TYR A 74 17.14 -32.61 33.65
N ILE A 75 15.85 -32.84 33.90
CA ILE A 75 15.31 -33.79 34.93
C ILE A 75 14.04 -34.49 34.35
N TYR A 76 13.79 -35.71 34.82
CA TYR A 76 13.06 -36.84 34.18
C TYR A 76 11.50 -36.84 34.15
N PRO A 77 10.86 -37.81 33.44
CA PRO A 77 9.41 -37.88 33.16
C PRO A 77 8.64 -39.07 33.82
N HIS A 78 7.35 -39.20 33.43
CA HIS A 78 6.40 -40.35 33.55
C HIS A 78 5.51 -40.54 34.80
N ALA A 79 4.22 -40.25 34.62
CA ALA A 79 3.03 -41.09 34.91
C ALA A 79 1.83 -40.41 34.19
N TRP A 80 0.90 -41.08 33.49
CA TRP A 80 -0.25 -41.86 34.00
C TRP A 80 -0.87 -42.69 32.84
N PRO A 81 -1.68 -43.73 33.11
CA PRO A 81 -2.13 -44.70 32.11
C PRO A 81 -3.44 -44.38 31.38
N ASP A 82 -3.63 -45.09 30.26
CA ASP A 82 -4.78 -45.14 29.37
C ASP A 82 -6.02 -45.80 30.03
N PHE A 83 -7.24 -45.35 29.70
CA PHE A 83 -8.48 -46.12 29.93
C PHE A 83 -9.60 -45.69 28.96
N ARG A 84 -10.13 -46.66 28.20
CA ARG A 84 -11.39 -46.53 27.43
C ARG A 84 -12.50 -47.29 28.16
N GLY A 85 -13.73 -46.76 28.16
CA GLY A 85 -14.91 -47.51 28.60
C GLY A 85 -16.11 -46.64 28.94
N ALA A 86 -17.18 -46.73 28.13
CA ALA A 86 -18.54 -46.28 28.46
C ALA A 86 -19.40 -47.50 28.89
N PRO A 87 -20.72 -47.41 29.26
CA PRO A 87 -21.64 -46.26 29.19
C PRO A 87 -22.71 -46.12 30.33
N ALA A 88 -23.60 -45.12 30.15
CA ALA A 88 -25.07 -45.13 30.47
C ALA A 88 -25.67 -44.62 31.82
N ARG A 89 -26.63 -43.67 31.67
CA ARG A 89 -27.90 -43.42 32.42
C ARG A 89 -27.82 -43.21 33.97
N SER A 90 -28.26 -42.09 34.57
CA SER A 90 -29.69 -41.64 34.63
C SER A 90 -29.95 -40.43 35.56
N ARG A 91 -31.15 -39.83 35.38
CA ARG A 91 -31.94 -38.78 36.09
C ARG A 91 -31.54 -38.13 37.44
N VAL A 92 -31.56 -36.79 37.45
CA VAL A 92 -32.41 -35.84 38.24
C VAL A 92 -32.81 -36.18 39.70
N HIS A 93 -32.30 -35.41 40.70
CA HIS A 93 -33.04 -34.33 41.43
C HIS A 93 -32.22 -33.71 42.61
N ASP A 94 -32.38 -32.39 42.78
CA ASP A 94 -32.53 -31.58 44.01
C ASP A 94 -31.62 -31.66 45.28
N ARG A 95 -31.28 -30.44 45.69
CA ARG A 95 -31.06 -29.87 47.06
C ARG A 95 -29.64 -29.63 47.58
N GLU A 96 -29.59 -28.54 48.34
CA GLU A 96 -28.43 -27.76 48.76
C GLU A 96 -27.60 -28.43 49.87
N PHE A 97 -26.31 -28.09 49.95
CA PHE A 97 -25.65 -27.84 51.23
C PHE A 97 -24.47 -26.84 51.07
N HIS A 98 -24.40 -25.86 51.97
CA HIS A 98 -23.24 -24.99 52.16
C HIS A 98 -21.99 -25.79 52.56
N TYR A 99 -20.79 -25.42 52.09
CA TYR A 99 -19.59 -25.42 52.95
C TYR A 99 -18.43 -24.56 52.39
N MET A 100 -17.76 -23.80 53.25
CA MET A 100 -16.55 -23.03 52.91
C MET A 100 -15.31 -23.93 52.79
N GLY A 101 -14.45 -23.67 51.79
CA GLY A 101 -13.19 -24.40 51.59
C GLY A 101 -12.01 -23.51 51.15
N LYS A 102 -11.26 -22.96 52.12
CA LYS A 102 -10.03 -22.19 51.85
C LYS A 102 -8.93 -23.06 51.23
N LYS A 103 -8.59 -22.89 49.95
CA LYS A 103 -7.31 -23.39 49.40
C LYS A 103 -6.16 -22.46 49.80
N ARG A 104 -5.36 -22.88 50.79
CA ARG A 104 -4.05 -22.26 51.09
C ARG A 104 -3.14 -22.38 49.86
N ARG A 105 -2.75 -21.26 49.24
CA ARG A 105 -1.52 -21.21 48.41
C ARG A 105 -0.33 -21.39 49.34
N SER A 106 0.69 -22.16 48.94
CA SER A 106 1.86 -22.37 49.81
C SER A 106 2.64 -21.05 49.95
N PRO A 107 3.15 -20.70 51.14
CA PRO A 107 3.98 -19.52 51.32
C PRO A 107 5.21 -19.52 50.40
N ALA A 108 5.79 -20.71 50.17
CA ALA A 108 6.95 -20.90 49.29
C ALA A 108 6.70 -20.46 47.84
N LEU A 109 5.50 -20.69 47.27
CA LEU A 109 5.21 -20.26 45.89
C LEU A 109 5.06 -18.73 45.78
N VAL A 110 4.48 -18.10 46.80
CA VAL A 110 4.32 -16.64 46.86
C VAL A 110 5.68 -15.97 47.07
N ILE A 111 6.52 -16.53 47.94
CA ILE A 111 7.90 -16.06 48.17
C ILE A 111 8.76 -16.25 46.91
N ALA A 112 8.67 -17.39 46.22
CA ALA A 112 9.39 -17.61 44.97
C ALA A 112 8.98 -16.60 43.88
N ALA A 113 7.68 -16.35 43.71
CA ALA A 113 7.19 -15.33 42.79
C ALA A 113 7.67 -13.91 43.16
N PHE A 114 7.69 -13.58 44.45
CA PHE A 114 8.25 -12.30 44.94
C PHE A 114 9.76 -12.19 44.71
N VAL A 115 10.54 -13.25 44.94
CA VAL A 115 11.99 -13.25 44.73
C VAL A 115 12.33 -13.13 43.23
N VAL A 116 11.58 -13.78 42.35
CA VAL A 116 11.73 -13.61 40.89
C VAL A 116 11.33 -12.20 40.46
N ALA A 117 10.19 -11.67 40.95
CA ALA A 117 9.76 -10.30 40.64
C ALA A 117 10.75 -9.25 41.17
N LEU A 118 11.31 -9.44 42.36
CA LEU A 118 12.30 -8.55 42.95
C LEU A 118 13.65 -8.66 42.22
N GLY A 119 14.04 -9.87 41.78
CA GLY A 119 15.22 -10.09 40.95
C GLY A 119 15.11 -9.40 39.58
N VAL A 120 13.97 -9.54 38.90
CA VAL A 120 13.68 -8.83 37.65
C VAL A 120 13.63 -7.31 37.88
N LEU A 121 13.01 -6.85 38.98
CA LEU A 121 12.98 -5.42 39.33
C LEU A 121 14.38 -4.87 39.64
N LEU A 122 15.24 -5.63 40.33
CA LEU A 122 16.62 -5.24 40.63
C LEU A 122 17.50 -5.25 39.38
N VAL A 123 17.31 -6.20 38.46
CA VAL A 123 17.97 -6.18 37.13
C VAL A 123 17.50 -4.98 36.32
N PHE A 124 16.19 -4.70 36.26
CA PHE A 124 15.66 -3.48 35.63
C PHE A 124 16.16 -2.20 36.29
N LEU A 125 16.27 -2.15 37.62
CA LEU A 125 16.82 -0.99 38.34
C LEU A 125 18.33 -0.85 38.11
N SER A 126 19.08 -1.94 38.00
CA SER A 126 20.52 -1.91 37.68
C SER A 126 20.74 -1.42 36.25
N ILE A 127 20.04 -1.98 35.26
CA ILE A 127 20.07 -1.54 33.86
C ILE A 127 19.63 -0.07 33.74
N ARG A 128 18.57 0.34 34.45
CA ARG A 128 18.06 1.72 34.45
C ARG A 128 18.95 2.71 35.23
N LYS A 129 19.90 2.23 36.03
CA LYS A 129 20.93 3.02 36.71
C LYS A 129 22.20 3.12 35.86
N GLU A 130 22.67 2.00 35.31
CA GLU A 130 23.78 1.97 34.34
C GLU A 130 23.46 2.74 33.04
N GLY A 131 22.19 2.79 32.63
CA GLY A 131 21.71 3.57 31.49
C GLY A 131 21.41 5.04 31.77
N ARG A 132 21.46 5.51 33.03
CA ARG A 132 21.19 6.92 33.39
C ARG A 132 22.46 7.74 33.68
N ASP A 133 23.50 7.13 34.20
CA ASP A 133 24.71 7.84 34.66
C ASP A 133 25.88 7.83 33.65
N ARG A 134 25.67 7.33 32.42
CA ARG A 134 26.62 7.61 31.32
C ARG A 134 26.38 9.02 30.80
N THR A 135 27.15 9.98 31.32
CA THR A 135 27.36 11.26 30.64
C THR A 135 27.87 10.99 29.23
N VAL A 136 27.00 11.24 28.26
CA VAL A 136 27.27 11.01 26.84
C VAL A 136 28.36 11.98 26.39
N GLU A 137 29.57 11.49 26.13
CA GLU A 137 30.61 12.32 25.52
C GLU A 137 30.21 12.65 24.08
N MET A 138 29.86 13.92 23.85
CA MET A 138 29.66 14.48 22.50
C MET A 138 30.97 15.08 22.01
N THR A 139 31.35 14.83 20.76
CA THR A 139 32.64 15.28 20.19
C THR A 139 32.48 16.10 18.91
N GLY A 140 33.33 17.13 18.77
CA GLY A 140 33.41 18.04 17.62
C GLY A 140 32.22 18.99 17.48
N GLY A 141 32.34 20.04 16.64
CA GLY A 141 31.18 20.79 16.12
C GLY A 141 30.25 21.52 17.12
N LYS A 142 29.11 21.98 16.59
CA LYS A 142 27.97 22.59 17.33
C LYS A 142 26.91 21.53 17.65
N PRO A 143 26.13 21.65 18.74
CA PRO A 143 25.02 20.72 18.99
C PRO A 143 24.01 20.75 17.84
N LEU A 144 23.38 19.61 17.55
CA LEU A 144 22.19 19.59 16.71
C LEU A 144 21.08 20.40 17.40
N PRO A 145 20.30 21.20 16.66
CA PRO A 145 19.14 21.88 17.24
C PRO A 145 18.11 20.84 17.68
N LYS A 146 17.15 21.26 18.51
CA LYS A 146 15.95 20.47 18.77
C LYS A 146 15.17 20.27 17.47
N ILE A 147 14.73 19.05 17.20
CA ILE A 147 14.04 18.69 15.95
C ILE A 147 12.63 18.21 16.26
N GLU A 148 11.64 18.68 15.52
CA GLU A 148 10.28 18.14 15.55
C GLU A 148 10.02 17.14 14.42
N LEU A 149 9.46 15.99 14.78
CA LEU A 149 8.90 14.99 13.86
C LEU A 149 7.37 15.05 13.90
N LEU A 150 6.78 15.63 12.86
CA LEU A 150 5.34 15.75 12.67
C LEU A 150 4.75 14.47 12.05
N TYR A 151 3.67 13.94 12.62
CA TYR A 151 2.94 12.79 12.07
C TYR A 151 1.43 12.88 12.33
N ASN A 152 0.64 12.29 11.42
CA ASN A 152 -0.82 12.23 11.57
C ASN A 152 -1.26 11.07 12.48
N THR A 153 -2.38 11.26 13.17
CA THR A 153 -2.96 10.30 14.13
C THR A 153 -3.11 8.89 13.53
N SER A 154 -2.43 7.93 14.17
CA SER A 154 -2.46 6.48 13.90
C SER A 154 -1.51 5.80 14.90
N GLU A 155 -1.91 4.65 15.44
CA GLU A 155 -1.07 3.86 16.35
C GLU A 155 0.23 3.38 15.68
N SER A 156 0.15 2.96 14.41
CA SER A 156 1.33 2.48 13.66
C SER A 156 2.32 3.62 13.39
N HIS A 157 1.82 4.82 13.06
CA HIS A 157 2.69 5.99 12.87
C HIS A 157 3.39 6.41 14.16
N LYS A 158 2.68 6.35 15.29
CA LYS A 158 3.24 6.61 16.61
C LYS A 158 4.37 5.63 16.95
N ALA A 159 4.13 4.33 16.80
CA ALA A 159 5.14 3.31 17.09
C ALA A 159 6.41 3.46 16.22
N ILE A 160 6.26 3.77 14.92
CA ILE A 160 7.40 4.08 14.04
C ILE A 160 8.12 5.35 14.51
N ALA A 161 7.39 6.41 14.85
CA ALA A 161 7.98 7.67 15.30
C ALA A 161 8.74 7.55 16.64
N GLU A 162 8.24 6.72 17.56
CA GLU A 162 8.92 6.38 18.82
C GLU A 162 10.22 5.60 18.57
N ALA A 163 10.20 4.61 17.68
CA ALA A 163 11.41 3.88 17.27
C ALA A 163 12.44 4.77 16.54
N ILE A 164 12.00 5.68 15.66
CA ILE A 164 12.91 6.64 15.02
C ILE A 164 13.52 7.59 16.06
N LYS A 165 12.73 8.06 17.03
CA LYS A 165 13.22 8.87 18.15
C LYS A 165 14.33 8.15 18.91
N GLU A 166 14.13 6.87 19.23
CA GLU A 166 15.12 6.04 19.93
C GLU A 166 16.39 5.88 19.08
N GLN A 167 16.28 5.42 17.83
CA GLN A 167 17.41 5.23 16.92
C GLN A 167 18.23 6.52 16.72
N TRP A 168 17.59 7.66 16.42
CA TRP A 168 18.30 8.92 16.20
C TRP A 168 18.89 9.50 17.49
N HIS A 169 18.24 9.29 18.64
CA HIS A 169 18.82 9.66 19.92
C HIS A 169 20.06 8.82 20.24
N GLU A 170 19.98 7.50 20.05
CA GLU A 170 21.08 6.58 20.35
C GLU A 170 22.30 6.80 19.46
N GLN A 171 22.10 6.98 18.15
CA GLN A 171 23.18 7.01 17.16
C GLN A 171 23.74 8.41 16.90
N LEU A 172 22.89 9.45 16.98
CA LEU A 172 23.23 10.82 16.60
C LEU A 172 23.15 11.81 17.77
N GLY A 173 22.61 11.41 18.93
CA GLY A 173 22.44 12.30 20.09
C GLY A 173 21.31 13.33 19.93
N VAL A 174 20.38 13.11 19.02
CA VAL A 174 19.27 14.05 18.72
C VAL A 174 18.27 14.11 19.87
N ASP A 175 17.81 15.31 20.23
CA ASP A 175 16.54 15.50 20.95
C ASP A 175 15.39 15.67 19.95
N LEU A 176 14.66 14.57 19.71
CA LEU A 176 13.53 14.53 18.80
C LEU A 176 12.21 14.71 19.57
N GLN A 177 11.49 15.80 19.31
CA GLN A 177 10.12 15.97 19.79
C GLN A 177 9.14 15.36 18.79
N LEU A 178 8.25 14.49 19.28
CA LEU A 178 7.18 13.90 18.49
C LEU A 178 5.95 14.80 18.53
N VAL A 179 5.41 15.15 17.36
CA VAL A 179 4.25 16.05 17.22
C VAL A 179 3.14 15.33 16.46
N ASN A 180 2.09 14.93 17.18
CA ASN A 180 0.89 14.32 16.60
C ASN A 180 -0.16 15.40 16.27
N LYS A 181 -0.79 15.30 15.10
CA LYS A 181 -1.91 16.17 14.67
C LYS A 181 -2.97 15.40 13.88
N GLU A 182 -4.21 15.86 13.98
CA GLU A 182 -5.31 15.38 13.14
C GLU A 182 -5.11 15.70 11.66
N TRP A 183 -5.64 14.84 10.78
CA TRP A 183 -5.29 14.79 9.35
C TRP A 183 -5.31 16.17 8.65
N LYS A 184 -6.42 16.93 8.75
CA LYS A 184 -6.53 18.26 8.14
C LYS A 184 -5.52 19.27 8.67
N VAL A 185 -5.19 19.22 9.97
CA VAL A 185 -4.22 20.13 10.58
C VAL A 185 -2.81 19.75 10.16
N TYR A 186 -2.52 18.44 10.15
CA TYR A 186 -1.29 17.88 9.62
C TYR A 186 -1.05 18.30 8.14
N LEU A 187 -2.04 18.14 7.26
CA LEU A 187 -1.93 18.54 5.84
C LEU A 187 -1.63 20.04 5.68
N LYS A 188 -2.35 20.88 6.42
CA LYS A 188 -2.16 22.34 6.42
C LYS A 188 -0.76 22.73 6.88
N ASP A 189 -0.21 22.05 7.88
CA ASP A 189 1.15 22.31 8.37
C ASP A 189 2.23 21.77 7.42
N THR A 190 1.97 20.67 6.69
CA THR A 190 2.94 20.16 5.71
C THR A 190 2.96 21.01 4.44
N GLN A 191 1.80 21.47 3.96
CA GLN A 191 1.70 22.48 2.90
C GLN A 191 2.41 23.80 3.26
N LYS A 192 2.37 24.22 4.54
CA LYS A 192 3.02 25.45 5.04
C LYS A 192 4.48 25.28 5.48
N LEU A 193 5.07 24.09 5.35
CA LEU A 193 6.42 23.78 5.83
C LEU A 193 6.62 24.05 7.35
N ASN A 194 5.56 23.86 8.15
CA ASN A 194 5.52 24.05 9.61
C ASN A 194 6.05 22.82 10.39
N TYR A 195 7.22 22.31 10.00
CA TYR A 195 7.89 21.16 10.63
C TYR A 195 9.40 21.18 10.32
N ASN A 196 10.20 20.35 11.01
CA ASN A 196 11.58 20.02 10.61
C ASN A 196 11.61 18.72 9.80
N VAL A 197 11.00 17.65 10.35
CA VAL A 197 10.72 16.39 9.66
C VAL A 197 9.21 16.12 9.70
N SER A 198 8.62 15.64 8.60
CA SER A 198 7.25 15.10 8.63
C SER A 198 7.21 13.67 8.11
N ARG A 199 6.46 12.80 8.79
CA ARG A 199 5.98 11.52 8.25
C ARG A 199 5.21 11.78 6.98
N ALA A 200 5.30 10.89 5.99
CA ALA A 200 4.48 10.88 4.81
C ALA A 200 4.27 9.44 4.29
N GLY A 201 3.38 9.29 3.32
CA GLY A 201 3.25 8.10 2.51
C GLY A 201 2.62 8.48 1.17
N TRP A 202 2.85 7.68 0.14
CA TRP A 202 2.24 7.87 -1.18
C TRP A 202 1.78 6.54 -1.75
N ILE A 203 0.56 6.52 -2.29
CA ILE A 203 -0.07 5.39 -2.99
C ILE A 203 -0.08 5.75 -4.48
N GLY A 204 0.30 4.81 -5.36
CA GLY A 204 0.33 5.08 -6.80
C GLY A 204 -1.06 5.28 -7.43
N ASP A 205 -1.25 6.44 -8.08
CA ASP A 205 -2.49 6.82 -8.77
C ASP A 205 -2.70 6.04 -10.09
N TYR A 206 -1.63 5.44 -10.62
CA TYR A 206 -1.59 4.63 -11.83
C TYR A 206 -0.25 3.85 -11.90
N THR A 207 -0.14 2.86 -12.78
CA THR A 207 1.00 1.92 -12.80
C THR A 207 2.18 2.43 -13.66
N ASP A 208 2.68 3.63 -13.37
CA ASP A 208 3.81 4.27 -14.08
C ASP A 208 4.69 5.05 -13.08
N PRO A 209 6.03 5.15 -13.24
CA PRO A 209 6.88 5.80 -12.24
C PRO A 209 6.57 7.29 -12.04
N ASN A 210 5.89 7.92 -13.02
CA ASN A 210 5.51 9.32 -12.95
C ASN A 210 4.69 9.68 -11.70
N THR A 211 3.77 8.80 -11.23
CA THR A 211 2.94 9.06 -10.03
C THR A 211 3.78 9.30 -8.76
N PHE A 212 5.02 8.83 -8.74
CA PHE A 212 5.98 9.05 -7.65
C PHE A 212 6.96 10.20 -7.96
N LEU A 213 7.37 10.34 -9.22
CA LEU A 213 8.47 11.23 -9.59
C LEU A 213 8.01 12.65 -9.98
N ASP A 214 6.77 12.86 -10.43
CA ASP A 214 6.27 14.23 -10.68
C ASP A 214 6.10 15.05 -9.37
N MET A 215 5.90 14.35 -8.24
CA MET A 215 5.59 14.95 -6.94
C MET A 215 6.62 15.99 -6.47
N TRP A 216 7.87 15.87 -6.93
CA TRP A 216 9.02 16.64 -6.44
C TRP A 216 9.42 17.79 -7.35
N VAL A 217 8.66 18.05 -8.41
CA VAL A 217 8.87 19.22 -9.29
C VAL A 217 8.76 20.53 -8.49
N THR A 218 9.60 21.50 -8.83
CA THR A 218 9.62 22.83 -8.20
C THR A 218 8.24 23.49 -8.27
N GLY A 219 7.68 23.82 -7.10
CA GLY A 219 6.36 24.46 -7.00
C GLY A 219 5.16 23.54 -7.22
N GLY A 220 5.35 22.22 -7.35
CA GLY A 220 4.25 21.25 -7.36
C GLY A 220 3.58 21.13 -5.98
N GLY A 221 2.25 20.97 -5.93
CA GLY A 221 1.49 20.91 -4.67
C GLY A 221 1.84 19.74 -3.75
N ASN A 222 2.37 18.66 -4.32
CA ASN A 222 2.87 17.49 -3.60
C ASN A 222 4.29 17.69 -3.03
N ASN A 223 5.04 18.70 -3.49
CA ASN A 223 6.41 18.99 -3.07
C ASN A 223 6.45 19.74 -1.71
N GLN A 224 5.98 19.04 -0.69
CA GLN A 224 5.96 19.50 0.70
C GLN A 224 7.33 19.19 1.35
N THR A 225 8.37 19.84 0.84
CA THR A 225 9.75 19.81 1.39
C THR A 225 10.43 21.18 1.33
N GLY A 226 10.00 22.05 0.41
CA GLY A 226 10.71 23.28 0.04
C GLY A 226 11.92 23.05 -0.87
N TRP A 227 12.12 21.83 -1.37
CA TRP A 227 13.19 21.48 -2.31
C TRP A 227 12.86 21.94 -3.73
N SER A 228 13.89 22.33 -4.46
CA SER A 228 13.82 22.71 -5.86
C SER A 228 15.13 22.28 -6.53
N ASN A 229 15.05 21.71 -7.72
CA ASN A 229 16.23 21.36 -8.50
C ASN A 229 15.94 21.43 -10.00
N LYS A 230 16.54 22.39 -10.68
CA LYS A 230 16.35 22.63 -12.12
C LYS A 230 16.59 21.40 -12.98
N LYS A 231 17.61 20.58 -12.66
CA LYS A 231 17.90 19.35 -13.40
C LYS A 231 16.80 18.31 -13.20
N TYR A 232 16.24 18.22 -11.98
CA TYR A 232 15.10 17.33 -11.72
C TYR A 232 13.88 17.74 -12.55
N ASP A 233 13.54 19.03 -12.53
CA ASP A 233 12.42 19.58 -13.30
C ASP A 233 12.59 19.34 -14.82
N GLU A 234 13.80 19.54 -15.34
CA GLU A 234 14.16 19.24 -16.73
C GLU A 234 14.02 17.75 -17.07
N LEU A 235 14.42 16.84 -16.17
CA LEU A 235 14.26 15.39 -16.36
C LEU A 235 12.79 14.97 -16.36
N ILE A 236 11.95 15.49 -15.45
CA ILE A 236 10.51 15.17 -15.44
C ILE A 236 9.83 15.72 -16.72
N ALA A 237 10.15 16.95 -17.15
CA ALA A 237 9.63 17.52 -18.39
C ALA A 237 10.08 16.74 -19.65
N ALA A 238 11.32 16.26 -19.67
CA ALA A 238 11.83 15.38 -20.72
C ALA A 238 11.11 14.02 -20.72
N ALA A 239 10.90 13.40 -19.56
CA ALA A 239 10.17 12.13 -19.45
C ALA A 239 8.69 12.25 -19.85
N ALA A 240 8.07 13.41 -19.64
CA ALA A 240 6.71 13.69 -20.08
C ALA A 240 6.56 13.86 -21.61
N SER A 241 7.66 14.13 -22.33
CA SER A 241 7.66 14.37 -23.78
C SER A 241 8.39 13.30 -24.60
N GLU A 242 8.95 12.28 -23.94
CA GLU A 242 9.77 11.22 -24.55
C GLU A 242 8.90 10.06 -25.11
N PRO A 243 8.88 9.81 -26.44
CA PRO A 243 8.08 8.75 -27.04
C PRO A 243 8.71 7.34 -26.93
N ASP A 244 10.03 7.18 -26.77
CA ASP A 244 10.65 5.85 -26.55
C ASP A 244 10.46 5.41 -25.08
N PRO A 245 9.68 4.34 -24.79
CA PRO A 245 9.45 3.91 -23.43
C PRO A 245 10.74 3.54 -22.69
N LYS A 246 11.72 2.94 -23.37
CA LYS A 246 13.01 2.58 -22.75
C LYS A 246 13.85 3.81 -22.43
N LYS A 247 13.78 4.86 -23.26
CA LYS A 247 14.45 6.14 -22.99
C LYS A 247 13.77 6.88 -21.85
N ARG A 248 12.44 6.94 -21.82
CA ARG A 248 11.63 7.51 -20.73
C ARG A 248 11.96 6.87 -19.37
N MET A 249 12.05 5.54 -19.31
CA MET A 249 12.44 4.84 -18.07
C MET A 249 13.88 5.14 -17.62
N ARG A 250 14.82 5.40 -18.53
CA ARG A 250 16.18 5.86 -18.17
C ARG A 250 16.17 7.29 -17.60
N ILE A 251 15.37 8.19 -18.16
CA ILE A 251 15.22 9.57 -17.66
C ILE A 251 14.65 9.54 -16.23
N PHE A 252 13.62 8.71 -15.97
CA PHE A 252 13.09 8.52 -14.61
C PHE A 252 14.09 7.88 -13.65
N HIS A 253 14.96 6.98 -14.12
CA HIS A 253 16.02 6.41 -13.28
C HIS A 253 17.03 7.50 -12.86
N GLU A 254 17.39 8.41 -13.78
CA GLU A 254 18.27 9.54 -13.46
C GLU A 254 17.61 10.53 -12.49
N ALA A 255 16.32 10.83 -12.69
CA ALA A 255 15.55 11.68 -11.79
C ALA A 255 15.47 11.07 -10.38
N GLU A 256 15.08 9.79 -10.26
CA GLU A 256 15.04 9.11 -8.97
C GLU A 256 16.43 9.06 -8.31
N ASN A 257 17.51 8.84 -9.06
CA ASN A 257 18.86 8.85 -8.51
C ASN A 257 19.23 10.22 -7.90
N LEU A 258 18.94 11.31 -8.62
CA LEU A 258 19.16 12.67 -8.13
C LEU A 258 18.40 12.90 -6.81
N LEU A 259 17.14 12.46 -6.74
CA LEU A 259 16.28 12.54 -5.57
C LEU A 259 16.83 11.75 -4.36
N ILE A 260 17.18 10.47 -4.53
CA ILE A 260 17.49 9.57 -3.40
C ILE A 260 18.98 9.51 -3.02
N ASN A 261 19.89 9.83 -3.95
CA ASN A 261 21.33 9.68 -3.75
C ASN A 261 22.07 11.02 -3.70
N ASP A 262 21.68 12.01 -4.49
CA ASP A 262 22.46 13.25 -4.60
C ASP A 262 21.92 14.38 -3.72
N GLU A 263 20.59 14.48 -3.61
CA GLU A 263 19.91 15.60 -2.95
C GLU A 263 19.16 15.20 -1.67
N VAL A 264 18.55 14.01 -1.63
CA VAL A 264 17.96 13.40 -0.41
C VAL A 264 17.01 14.36 0.36
N PRO A 265 16.01 15.01 -0.27
CA PRO A 265 15.01 15.81 0.45
C PRO A 265 14.01 14.91 1.22
N ILE A 266 14.03 13.61 0.95
CA ILE A 266 13.19 12.58 1.56
C ILE A 266 14.03 11.39 2.04
N LEU A 267 13.47 10.64 2.98
CA LEU A 267 14.01 9.41 3.54
C LEU A 267 12.95 8.31 3.37
N PRO A 268 13.01 7.44 2.36
CA PRO A 268 12.13 6.26 2.25
C PRO A 268 12.43 5.26 3.37
N LEU A 269 11.42 4.78 4.11
CA LEU A 269 11.61 3.77 5.16
C LEU A 269 11.27 2.37 4.66
N TYR A 270 10.08 2.18 4.08
CA TYR A 270 9.61 0.87 3.61
C TYR A 270 8.55 0.98 2.51
N PHE A 271 8.42 -0.09 1.73
CA PHE A 271 7.27 -0.32 0.84
C PHE A 271 6.19 -1.10 1.59
N TYR A 272 4.94 -0.68 1.41
CA TYR A 272 3.81 -1.33 2.07
C TYR A 272 3.46 -2.67 1.41
N VAL A 273 2.68 -3.45 2.15
CA VAL A 273 1.90 -4.57 1.66
C VAL A 273 0.44 -4.35 2.03
N ASN A 274 -0.47 -4.88 1.22
CA ASN A 274 -1.88 -5.00 1.56
C ASN A 274 -2.04 -6.11 2.61
N GLN A 275 -3.06 -6.00 3.46
CA GLN A 275 -3.29 -6.91 4.59
C GLN A 275 -4.77 -7.31 4.66
N ASN A 276 -5.33 -7.71 3.52
CA ASN A 276 -6.75 -7.99 3.40
C ASN A 276 -7.08 -9.33 4.07
N VAL A 277 -7.90 -9.30 5.11
CA VAL A 277 -8.45 -10.50 5.75
C VAL A 277 -9.89 -10.68 5.29
N VAL A 278 -10.18 -11.77 4.57
CA VAL A 278 -11.44 -11.98 3.85
C VAL A 278 -12.04 -13.34 4.20
N LYS A 279 -13.36 -13.39 4.41
CA LYS A 279 -14.05 -14.64 4.73
C LYS A 279 -13.97 -15.64 3.57
N PRO A 280 -13.69 -16.94 3.80
CA PRO A 280 -13.53 -17.92 2.72
C PRO A 280 -14.77 -18.12 1.81
N TYR A 281 -15.95 -17.69 2.25
CA TYR A 281 -17.19 -17.71 1.47
C TYR A 281 -17.38 -16.48 0.56
N VAL A 282 -16.53 -15.46 0.66
CA VAL A 282 -16.50 -14.33 -0.26
C VAL A 282 -15.69 -14.74 -1.49
N LYS A 283 -16.26 -14.58 -2.68
CA LYS A 283 -15.69 -14.99 -3.96
C LYS A 283 -15.67 -13.81 -4.93
N GLY A 284 -14.81 -13.86 -5.94
CA GLY A 284 -14.69 -12.80 -6.96
C GLY A 284 -13.96 -11.54 -6.50
N MET A 285 -13.28 -11.59 -5.35
CA MET A 285 -12.40 -10.52 -4.85
C MET A 285 -10.96 -10.83 -5.26
N HIS A 286 -10.28 -9.87 -5.88
CA HIS A 286 -8.93 -10.02 -6.44
C HIS A 286 -7.96 -9.03 -5.77
N PHE A 287 -6.76 -9.49 -5.41
CA PHE A 287 -5.79 -8.69 -4.65
C PHE A 287 -4.66 -8.22 -5.57
N ASN A 288 -4.71 -6.94 -5.95
CA ASN A 288 -3.80 -6.32 -6.92
C ASN A 288 -2.87 -5.28 -6.27
N LEU A 289 -1.90 -4.78 -7.06
CA LEU A 289 -0.89 -3.80 -6.62
C LEU A 289 -1.47 -2.45 -6.15
N ARG A 290 -2.73 -2.12 -6.47
CA ARG A 290 -3.35 -0.84 -6.11
C ARG A 290 -4.44 -0.96 -5.03
N ASP A 291 -4.68 -2.16 -4.50
CA ASP A 291 -5.74 -2.48 -3.55
C ASP A 291 -7.15 -2.09 -4.02
N LEU A 292 -7.40 -2.19 -5.33
CA LEU A 292 -8.69 -1.82 -5.94
C LEU A 292 -9.64 -3.01 -5.96
N HIS A 293 -10.78 -2.88 -5.27
CA HIS A 293 -11.77 -3.96 -5.11
C HIS A 293 -13.16 -3.55 -5.62
N PRO A 294 -13.45 -3.65 -6.93
CA PRO A 294 -14.79 -3.39 -7.46
C PRO A 294 -15.75 -4.51 -7.03
N LEU A 295 -16.59 -4.24 -6.04
CA LEU A 295 -17.48 -5.23 -5.40
C LEU A 295 -18.59 -5.74 -6.33
N LYS A 296 -18.72 -5.17 -7.53
CA LYS A 296 -19.61 -5.64 -8.59
C LYS A 296 -19.25 -7.05 -9.11
N TYR A 297 -17.99 -7.48 -8.93
CA TYR A 297 -17.51 -8.82 -9.25
C TYR A 297 -17.60 -9.82 -8.09
N VAL A 298 -17.97 -9.36 -6.88
CA VAL A 298 -18.00 -10.19 -5.68
C VAL A 298 -19.33 -10.92 -5.54
N TRP A 299 -19.30 -12.13 -4.96
CA TRP A 299 -20.48 -12.87 -4.50
C TRP A 299 -20.22 -13.65 -3.22
N ILE A 300 -21.30 -14.00 -2.51
CA ILE A 300 -21.27 -14.88 -1.34
C ILE A 300 -21.63 -16.31 -1.75
N GLU A 301 -20.81 -17.28 -1.35
CA GLU A 301 -20.95 -18.69 -1.67
C GLU A 301 -20.67 -19.56 -0.45
N LYS A 302 -21.64 -20.38 -0.03
CA LYS A 302 -21.48 -21.34 1.09
C LYS A 302 -21.76 -22.74 0.59
N ASP A 303 -20.98 -23.72 1.07
CA ASP A 303 -21.09 -25.14 0.70
C ASP A 303 -21.09 -25.40 -0.82
N GLY A 304 -20.29 -24.62 -1.57
CA GLY A 304 -20.18 -24.68 -3.03
C GLY A 304 -21.41 -24.13 -3.78
N LYS A 305 -22.26 -23.35 -3.12
CA LYS A 305 -23.50 -22.78 -3.69
C LYS A 305 -23.54 -21.27 -3.51
N VAL A 306 -23.72 -20.54 -4.61
CA VAL A 306 -23.98 -19.11 -4.60
C VAL A 306 -25.27 -18.86 -3.82
N LEU A 307 -25.23 -18.00 -2.79
CA LEU A 307 -26.40 -17.72 -1.97
C LEU A 307 -27.52 -17.04 -2.77
N PRO A 308 -28.80 -17.26 -2.43
CA PRO A 308 -29.92 -16.58 -3.09
C PRO A 308 -29.84 -15.05 -2.87
N PRO A 309 -30.46 -14.22 -3.75
CA PRO A 309 -30.31 -12.77 -3.70
C PRO A 309 -30.56 -12.14 -2.32
N ALA A 310 -31.57 -12.59 -1.58
CA ALA A 310 -31.88 -12.09 -0.23
C ALA A 310 -30.76 -12.30 0.81
N ALA A 311 -29.81 -13.20 0.53
CA ALA A 311 -28.65 -13.49 1.37
C ALA A 311 -27.31 -13.05 0.74
N GLN A 312 -27.34 -12.37 -0.41
CA GLN A 312 -26.17 -11.73 -1.04
C GLN A 312 -25.89 -10.37 -0.40
N VAL A 313 -25.54 -10.42 0.89
CA VAL A 313 -25.15 -9.26 1.72
C VAL A 313 -23.65 -9.37 2.00
N PHE A 314 -22.91 -8.29 1.74
CA PHE A 314 -21.48 -8.18 2.05
C PHE A 314 -21.24 -7.05 3.06
N THR A 315 -20.28 -7.24 3.95
CA THR A 315 -19.99 -6.34 5.05
C THR A 315 -18.49 -6.12 5.18
N PHE A 316 -18.03 -4.87 5.31
CA PHE A 316 -16.61 -4.58 5.51
C PHE A 316 -16.36 -3.37 6.41
N ASN A 317 -15.20 -3.37 7.10
CA ASN A 317 -14.71 -2.20 7.80
C ASN A 317 -13.81 -1.37 6.87
N ASN A 318 -14.19 -0.11 6.63
CA ASN A 318 -13.45 0.85 5.83
C ASN A 318 -12.38 1.63 6.63
N GLY A 319 -12.31 1.40 7.94
CA GLY A 319 -11.32 2.00 8.84
C GLY A 319 -11.72 3.39 9.33
N ALA A 320 -11.99 4.35 8.45
CA ALA A 320 -12.33 5.72 8.83
C ALA A 320 -13.66 6.19 8.24
N GLU A 321 -14.21 7.26 8.82
CA GLU A 321 -15.32 8.01 8.25
C GLU A 321 -14.83 8.77 7.01
N PRO A 322 -15.46 8.63 5.82
CA PRO A 322 -15.08 9.39 4.64
C PRO A 322 -15.38 10.88 4.84
N GLU A 323 -14.44 11.76 4.54
CA GLU A 323 -14.65 13.21 4.70
C GLU A 323 -15.65 13.78 3.68
N THR A 324 -15.75 13.13 2.53
CA THR A 324 -16.63 13.45 1.41
C THR A 324 -16.78 12.24 0.49
N ILE A 325 -17.76 12.24 -0.38
CA ILE A 325 -17.86 11.29 -1.52
C ILE A 325 -18.07 12.04 -2.84
N ASP A 326 -17.72 13.33 -2.87
CA ASP A 326 -17.71 14.16 -4.07
C ASP A 326 -16.39 13.91 -4.82
N PRO A 327 -16.41 13.27 -6.01
CA PRO A 327 -15.20 12.85 -6.71
C PRO A 327 -14.18 13.97 -6.97
N ALA A 328 -14.64 15.22 -7.11
CA ALA A 328 -13.77 16.37 -7.39
C ALA A 328 -12.95 16.83 -6.17
N ILE A 329 -13.33 16.48 -4.95
CA ILE A 329 -12.67 16.93 -3.70
C ILE A 329 -12.32 15.79 -2.73
N MET A 330 -12.42 14.54 -3.19
CA MET A 330 -11.84 13.39 -2.49
C MET A 330 -10.31 13.44 -2.52
N THR A 331 -9.67 13.00 -1.42
CA THR A 331 -8.20 12.99 -1.29
C THR A 331 -7.62 11.69 -0.72
N GLY A 332 -8.46 10.74 -0.34
CA GLY A 332 -8.07 9.53 0.40
C GLY A 332 -8.65 8.23 -0.15
N SER A 333 -8.04 7.12 0.27
CA SER A 333 -8.50 5.77 -0.10
C SER A 333 -9.77 5.36 0.62
N THR A 334 -10.04 5.90 1.80
CA THR A 334 -11.30 5.73 2.56
C THR A 334 -12.50 6.09 1.70
N GLU A 335 -12.44 7.25 1.04
CA GLU A 335 -13.47 7.74 0.14
C GLU A 335 -13.50 6.92 -1.16
N PHE A 336 -12.33 6.61 -1.74
CA PHE A 336 -12.24 5.93 -3.03
C PHE A 336 -12.85 4.53 -3.02
N ASN A 337 -12.65 3.77 -1.93
CA ASN A 337 -13.25 2.44 -1.75
C ASN A 337 -14.78 2.44 -1.87
N ILE A 338 -15.43 3.55 -1.52
CA ILE A 338 -16.88 3.74 -1.59
C ILE A 338 -17.25 4.28 -2.99
N ALA A 339 -16.54 5.31 -3.44
CA ALA A 339 -16.79 5.98 -4.72
C ALA A 339 -16.75 5.00 -5.91
N MET A 340 -15.78 4.09 -5.94
CA MET A 340 -15.63 3.09 -7.02
C MET A 340 -16.77 2.04 -7.08
N GLN A 341 -17.65 2.00 -6.07
CA GLN A 341 -18.83 1.11 -6.06
C GLN A 341 -20.08 1.84 -6.56
N ILE A 342 -20.16 3.15 -6.31
CA ILE A 342 -21.34 3.98 -6.59
C ILE A 342 -21.22 4.81 -7.87
N PHE A 343 -20.01 5.14 -8.31
CA PHE A 343 -19.72 5.80 -9.59
C PHE A 343 -18.98 4.84 -10.53
N GLU A 344 -18.99 5.14 -11.82
CA GLU A 344 -18.18 4.45 -12.82
C GLU A 344 -17.64 5.42 -13.88
N GLY A 345 -16.35 5.32 -14.18
CA GLY A 345 -15.65 6.18 -15.14
C GLY A 345 -15.85 5.75 -16.60
N LEU A 346 -15.17 6.44 -17.52
CA LEU A 346 -15.09 6.01 -18.93
C LEU A 346 -14.51 4.60 -19.03
N VAL A 347 -13.49 4.33 -18.22
CA VAL A 347 -12.70 3.10 -18.17
C VAL A 347 -12.57 2.71 -16.69
N ILE A 348 -12.32 1.43 -16.40
CA ILE A 348 -11.88 0.97 -15.07
C ILE A 348 -10.63 0.10 -15.22
N ASN A 349 -9.84 -0.04 -14.16
CA ASN A 349 -8.78 -1.05 -14.12
C ASN A 349 -9.39 -2.44 -13.88
N HIS A 350 -8.94 -3.46 -14.63
CA HIS A 350 -9.32 -4.85 -14.42
C HIS A 350 -8.91 -5.30 -12.99
N PRO A 351 -9.79 -5.96 -12.22
CA PRO A 351 -9.56 -6.20 -10.78
C PRO A 351 -8.34 -7.08 -10.48
N GLU A 352 -7.84 -7.86 -11.45
CA GLU A 352 -6.67 -8.72 -11.28
C GLU A 352 -5.40 -8.15 -11.93
N THR A 353 -5.49 -7.75 -13.21
CA THR A 353 -4.32 -7.37 -14.03
C THR A 353 -4.01 -5.87 -13.98
N LEU A 354 -4.94 -5.06 -13.44
CA LEU A 354 -4.95 -3.60 -13.50
C LEU A 354 -4.98 -3.00 -14.91
N GLU A 355 -5.08 -3.80 -15.97
CA GLU A 355 -5.18 -3.28 -17.34
C GLU A 355 -6.48 -2.46 -17.52
N PRO A 356 -6.46 -1.34 -18.27
CA PRO A 356 -7.66 -0.55 -18.49
C PRO A 356 -8.67 -1.30 -19.37
N ILE A 357 -9.91 -1.44 -18.89
CA ILE A 357 -11.01 -2.15 -19.56
C ILE A 357 -12.26 -1.27 -19.73
N PRO A 358 -13.11 -1.53 -20.76
CA PRO A 358 -14.34 -0.80 -21.00
C PRO A 358 -15.27 -0.69 -19.77
N ALA A 359 -15.87 0.49 -19.61
CA ALA A 359 -16.81 0.80 -18.54
C ALA A 359 -17.98 1.63 -19.11
N VAL A 360 -18.10 2.92 -18.80
CA VAL A 360 -19.11 3.79 -19.48
C VAL A 360 -18.75 4.00 -20.95
N ALA A 361 -17.45 4.08 -21.28
CA ALA A 361 -17.00 3.94 -22.66
C ALA A 361 -16.91 2.45 -23.03
N GLU A 362 -17.61 2.04 -24.09
CA GLU A 362 -17.54 0.67 -24.62
C GLU A 362 -16.31 0.44 -25.50
N SER A 363 -15.77 1.51 -26.08
CA SER A 363 -14.53 1.52 -26.85
C SER A 363 -13.90 2.91 -26.89
N TRP A 364 -12.66 3.00 -27.37
CA TRP A 364 -11.98 4.27 -27.62
C TRP A 364 -10.95 4.15 -28.75
N ASP A 365 -10.80 5.24 -29.50
CA ASP A 365 -9.73 5.42 -30.48
C ASP A 365 -8.58 6.23 -29.88
N ILE A 366 -7.35 5.98 -30.35
CA ILE A 366 -6.15 6.71 -29.96
C ILE A 366 -5.43 7.17 -31.24
N SER A 367 -5.13 8.46 -31.34
CA SER A 367 -4.39 9.01 -32.48
C SER A 367 -2.97 8.43 -32.59
N PRO A 368 -2.34 8.42 -33.79
CA PRO A 368 -0.98 7.90 -33.97
C PRO A 368 0.10 8.60 -33.11
N ASP A 369 -0.08 9.88 -32.78
CA ASP A 369 0.78 10.64 -31.86
C ASP A 369 0.42 10.45 -30.38
N ARG A 370 -0.65 9.69 -30.09
CA ARG A 370 -1.22 9.40 -28.76
C ARG A 370 -1.58 10.64 -27.95
N LYS A 371 -1.93 11.74 -28.61
CA LYS A 371 -2.41 12.98 -27.99
C LYS A 371 -3.92 13.16 -28.03
N VAL A 372 -4.64 12.45 -28.91
CA VAL A 372 -6.11 12.53 -29.00
C VAL A 372 -6.69 11.16 -28.68
N TYR A 373 -7.64 11.15 -27.75
CA TYR A 373 -8.42 9.98 -27.34
C TYR A 373 -9.89 10.28 -27.62
N THR A 374 -10.57 9.41 -28.37
CA THR A 374 -12.01 9.53 -28.64
C THR A 374 -12.73 8.37 -27.98
N PHE A 375 -13.51 8.64 -26.95
CA PHE A 375 -14.29 7.63 -26.22
C PHE A 375 -15.71 7.54 -26.77
N HIS A 376 -16.15 6.31 -27.02
CA HIS A 376 -17.51 5.99 -27.48
C HIS A 376 -18.31 5.43 -26.31
N LEU A 377 -19.34 6.16 -25.88
CA LEU A 377 -20.10 5.90 -24.67
C LEU A 377 -21.30 4.98 -24.92
N ARG A 378 -21.59 4.15 -23.91
CA ARG A 378 -22.76 3.28 -23.86
C ARG A 378 -24.08 4.08 -23.85
N LYS A 379 -24.95 3.77 -24.81
CA LYS A 379 -26.30 4.40 -24.91
C LYS A 379 -27.32 3.92 -23.89
N ASP A 380 -27.03 2.82 -23.20
CA ASP A 380 -27.80 2.23 -22.11
C ASP A 380 -27.21 2.54 -20.71
N ALA A 381 -26.16 3.37 -20.63
CA ALA A 381 -25.64 3.86 -19.36
C ALA A 381 -26.61 4.88 -18.75
N LEU A 382 -27.14 4.57 -17.57
CA LEU A 382 -28.10 5.40 -16.85
C LEU A 382 -27.57 5.80 -15.47
N TRP A 383 -27.85 7.05 -15.10
CA TRP A 383 -27.78 7.52 -13.72
C TRP A 383 -28.84 6.79 -12.86
N SER A 384 -28.61 6.69 -11.55
CA SER A 384 -29.54 6.07 -10.60
C SER A 384 -30.91 6.75 -10.51
N ASN A 385 -31.02 8.02 -10.92
CA ASN A 385 -32.31 8.71 -11.09
C ASN A 385 -33.04 8.33 -12.41
N GLY A 386 -32.34 7.81 -13.41
CA GLY A 386 -32.87 7.43 -14.74
C GLY A 386 -32.55 8.40 -15.87
N ASP A 387 -31.80 9.48 -15.61
CA ASP A 387 -31.18 10.28 -16.68
C ASP A 387 -30.15 9.41 -17.45
N PRO A 388 -29.96 9.62 -18.76
CA PRO A 388 -28.84 9.02 -19.49
C PRO A 388 -27.51 9.59 -19.01
N VAL A 389 -26.46 8.77 -18.99
CA VAL A 389 -25.07 9.24 -18.82
C VAL A 389 -24.54 9.67 -20.17
N THR A 390 -24.01 10.89 -20.25
CA THR A 390 -23.60 11.53 -21.52
C THR A 390 -22.16 12.03 -21.48
N ALA A 391 -21.60 12.33 -22.65
CA ALA A 391 -20.28 12.92 -22.79
C ALA A 391 -20.16 14.30 -22.07
N GLU A 392 -21.25 15.07 -22.00
CA GLU A 392 -21.26 16.36 -21.28
C GLU A 392 -21.21 16.17 -19.75
N ASP A 393 -21.65 15.03 -19.18
CA ASP A 393 -21.46 14.76 -17.75
C ASP A 393 -19.97 14.65 -17.40
N PHE A 394 -19.17 13.95 -18.20
CA PHE A 394 -17.72 13.87 -18.03
C PHE A 394 -17.06 15.24 -18.22
N ARG A 395 -17.43 15.96 -19.28
CA ARG A 395 -16.91 17.30 -19.55
C ARG A 395 -17.21 18.27 -18.41
N TYR A 396 -18.44 18.29 -17.89
CA TYR A 396 -18.82 19.07 -16.71
C TYR A 396 -17.98 18.69 -15.49
N SER A 397 -17.83 17.39 -15.22
CA SER A 397 -17.15 16.87 -14.02
C SER A 397 -15.66 17.25 -14.01
N TRP A 398 -15.00 17.09 -15.15
CA TRP A 398 -13.57 17.40 -15.30
C TRP A 398 -13.29 18.90 -15.29
N LEU A 399 -14.14 19.71 -15.94
CA LEU A 399 -14.07 21.17 -15.84
C LEU A 399 -14.35 21.66 -14.41
N ARG A 400 -15.26 21.00 -13.68
CA ARG A 400 -15.53 21.30 -12.26
C ARG A 400 -14.32 20.95 -11.39
N ALA A 401 -13.67 19.80 -11.58
CA ALA A 401 -12.44 19.46 -10.85
C ALA A 401 -11.28 20.43 -11.15
N LEU A 402 -11.20 20.93 -12.39
CA LEU A 402 -10.23 21.94 -12.81
C LEU A 402 -10.58 23.38 -12.42
N ASP A 403 -11.84 23.74 -12.11
CA ASP A 403 -12.20 25.12 -11.70
C ASP A 403 -11.50 25.48 -10.39
N PRO A 404 -10.69 26.57 -10.33
CA PRO A 404 -10.01 26.99 -9.11
C PRO A 404 -10.96 27.19 -7.90
N LYS A 405 -12.24 27.49 -8.13
CA LYS A 405 -13.26 27.64 -7.08
C LYS A 405 -13.64 26.35 -6.38
N THR A 406 -13.47 25.20 -7.04
CA THR A 406 -13.71 23.87 -6.44
C THR A 406 -12.63 23.52 -5.42
N ALA A 407 -11.45 24.15 -5.52
CA ALA A 407 -10.30 23.91 -4.65
C ALA A 407 -9.92 22.41 -4.55
N SER A 408 -9.96 21.70 -5.69
CA SER A 408 -9.57 20.30 -5.77
C SER A 408 -8.07 20.13 -5.56
N ASP A 409 -7.68 19.50 -4.44
CA ASP A 409 -6.28 19.11 -4.19
C ASP A 409 -5.74 18.16 -5.29
N TYR A 410 -6.63 17.45 -6.00
CA TYR A 410 -6.29 16.50 -7.08
C TYR A 410 -6.46 17.07 -8.50
N ALA A 411 -6.71 18.38 -8.67
CA ALA A 411 -6.85 19.03 -9.99
C ALA A 411 -5.64 18.75 -10.93
N TYR A 412 -4.45 18.53 -10.36
CA TYR A 412 -3.23 18.23 -11.10
C TYR A 412 -3.31 16.95 -11.94
N GLN A 413 -4.16 15.98 -11.59
CA GLN A 413 -4.38 14.77 -12.41
C GLN A 413 -5.01 15.09 -13.78
N LEU A 414 -5.63 16.26 -13.93
CA LEU A 414 -6.21 16.72 -15.19
C LEU A 414 -5.26 17.66 -15.97
N TYR A 415 -4.06 17.94 -15.47
CA TYR A 415 -3.09 18.82 -16.16
C TYR A 415 -2.49 18.18 -17.43
N TYR A 416 -2.61 16.87 -17.62
CA TYR A 416 -2.24 16.18 -18.86
C TYR A 416 -3.18 16.53 -20.03
N ILE A 417 -4.43 16.92 -19.72
CA ILE A 417 -5.39 17.43 -20.70
C ILE A 417 -4.91 18.80 -21.16
N LYS A 418 -4.98 19.05 -22.47
CA LYS A 418 -4.55 20.30 -23.09
C LYS A 418 -5.24 21.51 -22.43
N ASN A 419 -4.46 22.51 -22.06
CA ASN A 419 -4.85 23.70 -21.29
C ASN A 419 -5.44 23.43 -19.89
N GLY A 420 -5.41 22.19 -19.36
CA GLY A 420 -5.96 21.86 -18.03
C GLY A 420 -5.27 22.65 -16.91
N LYS A 421 -3.94 22.65 -16.88
CA LYS A 421 -3.16 23.45 -15.92
C LYS A 421 -3.41 24.96 -16.06
N ALA A 422 -3.48 25.46 -17.29
CA ALA A 422 -3.71 26.89 -17.57
C ALA A 422 -5.12 27.35 -17.17
N PHE A 423 -6.12 26.47 -17.24
CA PHE A 423 -7.46 26.75 -16.74
C PHE A 423 -7.50 26.76 -15.20
N ASN A 424 -6.89 25.76 -14.55
CA ASN A 424 -6.83 25.68 -13.08
C ASN A 424 -5.97 26.78 -12.43
N SER A 425 -4.94 27.28 -13.11
CA SER A 425 -4.16 28.45 -12.66
C SER A 425 -4.89 29.78 -12.86
N GLY A 426 -5.99 29.81 -13.63
CA GLY A 426 -6.72 31.02 -14.01
C GLY A 426 -6.07 31.85 -15.11
N GLU A 427 -4.99 31.35 -15.74
CA GLU A 427 -4.37 31.92 -16.95
C GLU A 427 -5.36 31.91 -18.12
N ILE A 428 -6.11 30.81 -18.26
CA ILE A 428 -7.24 30.67 -19.17
C ILE A 428 -8.53 30.65 -18.35
N LYS A 429 -9.51 31.48 -18.72
CA LYS A 429 -10.85 31.52 -18.06
C LYS A 429 -11.97 30.92 -18.92
N ASP A 430 -11.69 30.63 -20.18
CA ASP A 430 -12.65 30.06 -21.13
C ASP A 430 -12.56 28.52 -21.10
N PRO A 431 -13.56 27.81 -20.56
CA PRO A 431 -13.54 26.36 -20.50
C PRO A 431 -13.64 25.68 -21.87
N SER A 432 -13.98 26.40 -22.95
CA SER A 432 -13.95 25.86 -24.32
C SER A 432 -12.52 25.70 -24.88
N LYS A 433 -11.51 26.24 -24.19
CA LYS A 433 -10.09 26.07 -24.55
C LYS A 433 -9.46 24.83 -23.93
N VAL A 434 -10.06 24.26 -22.88
CA VAL A 434 -9.62 22.99 -22.30
C VAL A 434 -9.89 21.88 -23.31
N GLY A 435 -8.96 20.94 -23.48
CA GLY A 435 -8.99 19.87 -24.47
C GLY A 435 -10.03 18.78 -24.22
N ILE A 436 -11.28 19.15 -23.92
CA ILE A 436 -12.40 18.24 -23.64
C ILE A 436 -13.57 18.65 -24.54
N ARG A 437 -13.81 17.89 -25.60
CA ARG A 437 -14.76 18.22 -26.67
C ARG A 437 -15.82 17.13 -26.77
N VAL A 438 -17.08 17.50 -26.50
CA VAL A 438 -18.25 16.67 -26.78
C VAL A 438 -18.54 16.78 -28.28
N LEU A 439 -18.52 15.65 -29.00
CA LEU A 439 -18.86 15.61 -30.44
C LEU A 439 -20.37 15.40 -30.62
N ASP A 440 -20.94 14.54 -29.79
CA ASP A 440 -22.37 14.26 -29.61
C ASP A 440 -22.59 13.68 -28.19
N ASP A 441 -23.84 13.43 -27.81
CA ASP A 441 -24.24 12.92 -26.49
C ASP A 441 -23.43 11.70 -26.00
N TYR A 442 -22.91 10.88 -26.92
CA TYR A 442 -22.22 9.62 -26.64
C TYR A 442 -20.79 9.57 -27.17
N THR A 443 -20.21 10.69 -27.61
CA THR A 443 -18.83 10.72 -28.12
C THR A 443 -18.02 11.86 -27.49
N LEU A 444 -17.00 11.50 -26.70
CA LEU A 444 -16.12 12.43 -26.00
C LEU A 444 -14.70 12.37 -26.58
N GLU A 445 -14.23 13.47 -27.16
CA GLU A 445 -12.85 13.64 -27.59
C GLU A 445 -12.04 14.39 -26.52
N VAL A 446 -10.86 13.87 -26.19
CA VAL A 446 -9.92 14.47 -25.25
C VAL A 446 -8.58 14.68 -25.94
N THR A 447 -8.09 15.93 -25.91
CA THR A 447 -6.75 16.29 -26.41
C THR A 447 -5.81 16.50 -25.22
N LEU A 448 -4.63 15.91 -25.29
CA LEU A 448 -3.58 15.98 -24.28
C LEU A 448 -2.45 16.95 -24.67
N GLU A 449 -1.71 17.47 -23.69
CA GLU A 449 -0.50 18.26 -23.94
C GLU A 449 0.60 17.38 -24.58
N ASN A 450 0.81 16.20 -24.03
CA ASN A 450 1.86 15.25 -24.42
C ASN A 450 1.33 13.80 -24.47
N PRO A 451 2.03 12.89 -25.18
CA PRO A 451 1.65 11.49 -25.24
C PRO A 451 1.71 10.85 -23.85
N THR A 452 0.55 10.63 -23.23
CA THR A 452 0.45 10.21 -21.82
C THR A 452 0.12 8.72 -21.77
N THR A 453 1.12 7.88 -21.53
CA THR A 453 0.99 6.42 -21.66
C THR A 453 -0.01 5.77 -20.70
N PHE A 454 -0.25 6.41 -19.56
CA PHE A 454 -1.15 6.02 -18.47
C PHE A 454 -2.48 6.81 -18.46
N PHE A 455 -2.84 7.48 -19.57
CA PHE A 455 -4.07 8.30 -19.61
C PHE A 455 -5.36 7.48 -19.39
N LEU A 456 -5.38 6.21 -19.80
CA LEU A 456 -6.51 5.31 -19.56
C LEU A 456 -6.66 4.95 -18.06
N ASP A 457 -5.56 4.92 -17.30
CA ASP A 457 -5.59 4.77 -15.84
C ASP A 457 -6.08 6.06 -15.15
N LEU A 458 -5.75 7.24 -15.68
CA LEU A 458 -6.24 8.52 -15.17
C LEU A 458 -7.77 8.61 -15.28
N VAL A 459 -8.37 8.25 -16.42
CA VAL A 459 -9.84 8.28 -16.58
C VAL A 459 -10.59 7.17 -15.81
N ALA A 460 -9.85 6.26 -15.15
CA ALA A 460 -10.35 5.31 -14.16
C ALA A 460 -10.16 5.80 -12.70
N PHE A 461 -9.42 6.89 -12.48
CA PHE A 461 -9.13 7.44 -11.16
C PHE A 461 -10.28 8.33 -10.65
N HIS A 462 -10.43 8.45 -9.31
CA HIS A 462 -11.63 9.03 -8.73
C HIS A 462 -11.93 10.46 -9.18
N THR A 463 -10.92 11.32 -9.33
CA THR A 463 -11.09 12.73 -9.73
C THR A 463 -11.67 12.89 -11.14
N LEU A 464 -11.62 11.85 -11.98
CA LEU A 464 -12.17 11.83 -13.33
C LEU A 464 -13.49 11.05 -13.43
N LEU A 465 -14.06 10.58 -12.31
CA LEU A 465 -15.41 10.00 -12.29
C LEU A 465 -16.48 11.07 -12.61
N PRO A 466 -17.55 10.71 -13.32
CA PRO A 466 -18.60 11.66 -13.66
C PRO A 466 -19.51 11.94 -12.46
N VAL A 467 -20.08 13.14 -12.41
CA VAL A 467 -21.16 13.53 -11.48
C VAL A 467 -22.36 14.06 -12.27
N ASN A 468 -23.58 13.73 -11.83
CA ASN A 468 -24.79 14.22 -12.47
C ASN A 468 -24.95 15.73 -12.23
N ARG A 469 -24.75 16.52 -13.29
CA ARG A 469 -24.77 18.00 -13.23
C ARG A 469 -26.03 18.55 -12.55
N LYS A 470 -27.21 18.03 -12.90
CA LYS A 470 -28.50 18.50 -12.36
C LYS A 470 -28.60 18.29 -10.84
N CYS A 471 -28.06 17.18 -10.33
CA CYS A 471 -27.99 16.89 -8.90
C CYS A 471 -27.05 17.88 -8.18
N VAL A 472 -25.84 18.06 -8.69
CA VAL A 472 -24.83 18.96 -8.10
C VAL A 472 -25.34 20.41 -8.06
N GLU A 473 -25.82 20.94 -9.19
CA GLU A 473 -26.32 22.33 -9.27
C GLU A 473 -27.57 22.55 -8.41
N ARG A 474 -28.46 21.56 -8.26
CA ARG A 474 -29.69 21.67 -7.46
C ARG A 474 -29.43 21.64 -5.95
N HIS A 475 -28.48 20.83 -5.50
CA HIS A 475 -28.31 20.52 -4.07
C HIS A 475 -27.06 21.15 -3.44
N GLY A 476 -26.14 21.71 -4.24
CA GLY A 476 -24.89 22.31 -3.77
C GLY A 476 -24.11 21.32 -2.89
N ASP A 477 -23.50 21.81 -1.80
CA ASP A 477 -22.71 20.99 -0.85
C ASP A 477 -23.48 19.81 -0.22
N LYS A 478 -24.81 19.72 -0.40
CA LYS A 478 -25.66 18.63 0.09
C LYS A 478 -25.95 17.57 -0.98
N TRP A 479 -25.41 17.68 -2.18
CA TRP A 479 -25.67 16.75 -3.29
C TRP A 479 -25.25 15.31 -2.98
N THR A 480 -24.20 15.13 -2.18
CA THR A 480 -23.68 13.81 -1.77
C THR A 480 -24.51 13.09 -0.70
N ARG A 481 -25.55 13.72 -0.14
CA ARG A 481 -26.37 13.07 0.90
C ARG A 481 -27.23 11.94 0.32
N PRO A 482 -27.52 10.86 1.10
CA PRO A 482 -28.30 9.71 0.61
C PRO A 482 -29.66 10.07 -0.01
N GLU A 483 -30.32 11.12 0.46
CA GLU A 483 -31.61 11.59 -0.08
C GLU A 483 -31.51 12.36 -1.42
N ASN A 484 -30.31 12.83 -1.79
CA ASN A 484 -30.09 13.67 -2.97
C ASN A 484 -29.23 13.00 -4.05
N ILE A 485 -28.30 12.12 -3.65
CA ILE A 485 -27.17 11.71 -4.50
C ILE A 485 -27.62 10.89 -5.72
N VAL A 486 -27.09 11.30 -6.89
CA VAL A 486 -27.30 10.62 -8.18
C VAL A 486 -25.96 10.14 -8.70
N THR A 487 -25.82 8.82 -8.89
CA THR A 487 -24.58 8.13 -9.24
C THR A 487 -24.83 7.08 -10.34
N ASN A 488 -23.81 6.60 -11.04
CA ASN A 488 -23.95 5.75 -12.23
C ASN A 488 -23.34 4.33 -12.11
N GLY A 489 -22.73 4.00 -10.98
CA GLY A 489 -22.06 2.72 -10.73
C GLY A 489 -23.00 1.56 -10.38
N ALA A 490 -22.39 0.40 -10.05
CA ALA A 490 -23.07 -0.86 -9.80
C ALA A 490 -23.97 -0.87 -8.55
N PHE A 491 -23.68 0.01 -7.59
CA PHE A 491 -24.46 0.19 -6.37
C PHE A 491 -24.90 1.65 -6.21
N ARG A 492 -25.88 1.89 -5.33
CA ARG A 492 -26.33 3.22 -4.94
C ARG A 492 -26.38 3.30 -3.41
N MET A 493 -25.98 4.45 -2.87
CA MET A 493 -26.10 4.71 -1.44
C MET A 493 -27.56 4.92 -1.04
N VAL A 494 -27.98 4.36 0.09
CA VAL A 494 -29.34 4.51 0.65
C VAL A 494 -29.36 4.95 2.10
N GLU A 495 -28.25 4.80 2.81
CA GLU A 495 -28.09 5.22 4.20
C GLU A 495 -26.64 5.67 4.39
N TRP A 496 -26.43 6.78 5.06
CA TRP A 496 -25.14 7.22 5.60
C TRP A 496 -25.42 7.80 6.98
N LYS A 497 -24.96 7.08 8.01
CA LYS A 497 -24.95 7.53 9.40
C LYS A 497 -23.49 7.73 9.80
N PRO A 498 -23.01 8.99 9.85
CA PRO A 498 -21.61 9.25 10.16
C PRO A 498 -21.18 8.59 11.46
N LYS A 499 -20.03 7.91 11.45
CA LYS A 499 -19.46 7.12 12.55
C LYS A 499 -20.25 5.88 12.98
N ASP A 500 -21.29 5.49 12.24
CA ASP A 500 -21.98 4.19 12.34
C ASP A 500 -21.67 3.39 11.07
N LYS A 501 -22.31 3.76 9.95
CA LYS A 501 -22.22 3.01 8.69
C LYS A 501 -22.69 3.77 7.46
N ILE A 502 -22.27 3.27 6.31
CA ILE A 502 -22.87 3.52 5.00
C ILE A 502 -23.52 2.21 4.52
N VAL A 503 -24.71 2.31 3.91
CA VAL A 503 -25.39 1.18 3.26
C VAL A 503 -25.53 1.48 1.78
N LEU A 504 -25.01 0.57 0.96
CA LEU A 504 -25.22 0.54 -0.47
C LEU A 504 -26.16 -0.62 -0.82
N VAL A 505 -26.98 -0.43 -1.87
CA VAL A 505 -27.77 -1.51 -2.49
C VAL A 505 -27.50 -1.56 -3.98
N LYS A 506 -27.77 -2.70 -4.62
CA LYS A 506 -27.65 -2.86 -6.07
C LYS A 506 -28.39 -1.74 -6.82
N ASN A 507 -27.75 -1.20 -7.85
CA ASN A 507 -28.34 -0.21 -8.74
C ASN A 507 -29.01 -0.93 -9.93
N GLU A 508 -30.34 -1.07 -9.89
CA GLU A 508 -31.11 -1.71 -10.98
C GLU A 508 -31.10 -0.93 -12.30
N LYS A 509 -30.53 0.28 -12.35
CA LYS A 509 -30.31 1.05 -13.59
C LYS A 509 -28.90 0.90 -14.15
N TYR A 510 -28.00 0.24 -13.43
CA TYR A 510 -26.64 -0.02 -13.91
C TYR A 510 -26.67 -0.90 -15.17
N PHE A 511 -25.88 -0.53 -16.19
CA PHE A 511 -25.87 -1.25 -17.47
C PHE A 511 -25.37 -2.71 -17.30
N GLY A 512 -24.43 -2.94 -16.38
CA GLY A 512 -23.87 -4.26 -16.07
C GLY A 512 -24.61 -5.06 -14.99
N ARG A 513 -25.83 -4.65 -14.59
CA ARG A 513 -26.53 -5.16 -13.39
C ARG A 513 -26.72 -6.68 -13.34
N ASP A 514 -26.83 -7.37 -14.47
CA ASP A 514 -27.10 -8.82 -14.50
C ASP A 514 -25.89 -9.66 -14.02
N ASN A 515 -24.70 -9.08 -14.12
CA ASN A 515 -23.46 -9.65 -13.58
C ASN A 515 -23.34 -9.41 -12.05
N VAL A 516 -23.96 -8.36 -11.51
CA VAL A 516 -23.87 -7.99 -10.09
C VAL A 516 -24.71 -8.94 -9.22
N LYS A 517 -24.03 -9.75 -8.39
CA LYS A 517 -24.68 -10.72 -7.49
C LYS A 517 -25.02 -10.15 -6.12
N LEU A 518 -24.13 -9.34 -5.53
CA LEU A 518 -24.40 -8.62 -4.28
C LEU A 518 -25.67 -7.75 -4.41
N GLN A 519 -26.54 -7.83 -3.41
CA GLN A 519 -27.76 -7.01 -3.31
C GLN A 519 -27.58 -5.84 -2.33
N LYS A 520 -26.75 -6.03 -1.30
CA LYS A 520 -26.51 -5.05 -0.24
C LYS A 520 -25.04 -5.09 0.20
N ILE A 521 -24.47 -3.92 0.43
CA ILE A 521 -23.17 -3.74 1.07
C ILE A 521 -23.37 -2.89 2.32
N VAL A 522 -22.79 -3.29 3.46
CA VAL A 522 -22.73 -2.48 4.68
C VAL A 522 -21.27 -2.15 4.98
N ILE A 523 -20.99 -0.87 5.14
CA ILE A 523 -19.65 -0.32 5.27
C ILE A 523 -19.55 0.35 6.64
N SER A 524 -18.71 -0.17 7.51
CA SER A 524 -18.47 0.41 8.85
C SER A 524 -17.24 1.32 8.85
N ALA A 525 -17.21 2.31 9.74
CA ALA A 525 -16.13 3.29 9.88
C ALA A 525 -15.42 3.13 11.24
N ILE A 526 -14.74 2.00 11.45
CA ILE A 526 -14.16 1.61 12.76
C ILE A 526 -12.64 1.74 12.72
N GLU A 527 -12.13 2.81 13.36
CA GLU A 527 -10.69 3.16 13.37
C GLU A 527 -9.85 2.18 14.21
N ASP A 528 -10.43 1.60 15.26
CA ASP A 528 -9.79 0.53 16.03
C ASP A 528 -9.82 -0.80 15.25
N ASN A 529 -8.70 -1.09 14.60
CA ASN A 529 -8.53 -2.33 13.84
C ASN A 529 -8.66 -3.59 14.74
N VAL A 530 -8.44 -3.50 16.05
CA VAL A 530 -8.64 -4.64 16.98
C VAL A 530 -10.12 -4.98 17.11
N THR A 531 -11.00 -3.97 17.24
CA THR A 531 -12.45 -4.14 17.18
C THR A 531 -12.89 -4.65 15.81
N GLY A 532 -12.33 -4.11 14.71
CA GLY A 532 -12.60 -4.60 13.36
C GLY A 532 -12.30 -6.09 13.18
N MET A 533 -11.15 -6.57 13.68
CA MET A 533 -10.80 -8.00 13.65
C MET A 533 -11.69 -8.86 14.55
N ARG A 534 -12.10 -8.38 15.74
CA ARG A 534 -13.06 -9.10 16.60
C ARG A 534 -14.41 -9.28 15.93
N MET A 535 -14.90 -8.24 15.24
CA MET A 535 -16.12 -8.33 14.42
C MET A 535 -15.95 -9.33 13.28
N PHE A 536 -14.76 -9.39 12.67
CA PHE A 536 -14.47 -10.41 11.65
C PHE A 536 -14.53 -11.81 12.26
N GLU A 537 -13.87 -12.06 13.38
CA GLU A 537 -13.94 -13.33 14.10
C GLU A 537 -15.37 -13.75 14.46
N ALA A 538 -16.17 -12.80 14.97
CA ALA A 538 -17.58 -13.01 15.29
C ALA A 538 -18.49 -13.25 14.07
N GLY A 539 -18.04 -12.93 12.85
CA GLY A 539 -18.83 -13.02 11.62
C GLY A 539 -19.76 -11.83 11.40
N GLU A 540 -19.49 -10.69 12.05
CA GLU A 540 -20.19 -9.41 11.87
C GLU A 540 -19.62 -8.57 10.71
N THR A 541 -18.39 -8.87 10.26
CA THR A 541 -17.80 -8.32 9.04
C THR A 541 -17.14 -9.39 8.18
N ASP A 542 -17.28 -9.29 6.85
CA ASP A 542 -16.76 -10.26 5.87
C ASP A 542 -15.35 -9.91 5.37
N TRP A 543 -14.92 -8.66 5.53
CA TRP A 543 -13.61 -8.15 5.12
C TRP A 543 -13.07 -7.08 6.09
N VAL A 544 -11.77 -7.18 6.41
CA VAL A 544 -10.96 -6.18 7.10
C VAL A 544 -9.69 -5.92 6.29
N ARG A 545 -9.26 -4.64 6.19
CA ARG A 545 -8.14 -4.21 5.32
C ARG A 545 -6.75 -4.17 5.99
N THR A 546 -6.70 -4.28 7.31
CA THR A 546 -5.49 -4.12 8.12
C THR A 546 -5.48 -5.12 9.27
N ILE A 547 -4.39 -5.85 9.44
CA ILE A 547 -4.20 -6.71 10.61
C ILE A 547 -3.55 -5.86 11.72
N PRO A 548 -4.10 -5.81 12.95
CA PRO A 548 -3.50 -5.09 14.07
C PRO A 548 -2.11 -5.64 14.42
N ALA A 549 -1.18 -4.75 14.78
CA ALA A 549 0.18 -5.14 15.18
C ALA A 549 0.24 -6.18 16.33
N PRO A 550 -0.68 -6.20 17.33
CA PRO A 550 -0.73 -7.27 18.34
C PRO A 550 -1.17 -8.65 17.82
N GLN A 551 -1.79 -8.71 16.63
CA GLN A 551 -2.39 -9.92 16.04
C GLN A 551 -1.65 -10.42 14.80
N ILE A 552 -0.69 -9.65 14.27
CA ILE A 552 -0.03 -9.93 12.99
C ILE A 552 0.68 -11.29 12.94
N ASP A 553 1.40 -11.67 13.99
CA ASP A 553 2.14 -12.95 14.04
C ASP A 553 1.20 -14.18 13.98
N GLU A 554 -0.05 -14.02 14.45
CA GLU A 554 -1.07 -15.06 14.42
C GLU A 554 -1.82 -15.11 13.07
N TRP A 555 -2.14 -13.94 12.51
CA TRP A 555 -3.05 -13.82 11.38
C TRP A 555 -2.38 -13.86 10.01
N ILE A 556 -1.13 -13.39 9.88
CA ILE A 556 -0.45 -13.24 8.59
C ILE A 556 -0.35 -14.53 7.76
N ASN A 557 -0.34 -15.69 8.42
CA ASN A 557 -0.22 -17.01 7.78
C ASN A 557 -1.57 -17.78 7.69
N ARG A 558 -2.69 -17.16 8.08
CA ARG A 558 -4.02 -17.79 7.99
C ARG A 558 -4.53 -17.78 6.54
N PRO A 559 -5.32 -18.77 6.09
CA PRO A 559 -5.83 -18.83 4.72
C PRO A 559 -6.79 -17.68 4.36
N GLU A 560 -7.37 -17.01 5.35
CA GLU A 560 -8.15 -15.78 5.19
C GLU A 560 -7.30 -14.52 4.93
N ALA A 561 -6.00 -14.56 5.20
CA ALA A 561 -5.12 -13.40 5.09
C ALA A 561 -4.41 -13.34 3.73
N HIS A 562 -4.66 -12.26 2.99
CA HIS A 562 -4.12 -12.00 1.67
C HIS A 562 -3.10 -10.86 1.74
N ILE A 563 -1.84 -11.24 1.96
CA ILE A 563 -0.70 -10.31 1.96
C ILE A 563 -0.16 -10.19 0.54
N THR A 564 -0.30 -9.02 -0.07
CA THR A 564 0.21 -8.74 -1.43
C THR A 564 1.04 -7.46 -1.46
N PRO A 565 2.00 -7.32 -2.40
CA PRO A 565 2.71 -6.06 -2.58
C PRO A 565 1.73 -4.92 -2.88
N PHE A 566 1.97 -3.75 -2.29
CA PHE A 566 1.17 -2.55 -2.51
C PHE A 566 2.06 -1.49 -3.16
N LEU A 567 1.55 -0.80 -4.18
CA LEU A 567 2.23 0.26 -4.93
C LEU A 567 2.30 1.54 -4.08
N THR A 568 2.93 1.44 -2.92
CA THR A 568 2.89 2.46 -1.87
C THR A 568 4.19 2.50 -1.08
N VAL A 569 4.70 3.70 -0.81
CA VAL A 569 5.94 3.95 -0.05
C VAL A 569 5.65 4.74 1.23
N TYR A 570 6.25 4.35 2.35
CA TYR A 570 6.31 5.14 3.58
C TYR A 570 7.65 5.86 3.65
N TYR A 571 7.64 7.16 3.90
CA TYR A 571 8.85 7.98 3.87
C TYR A 571 8.72 9.20 4.78
N TYR A 572 9.85 9.77 5.18
CA TYR A 572 9.92 11.04 5.89
C TYR A 572 10.37 12.15 4.94
N ARG A 573 9.81 13.35 5.11
CA ARG A 573 10.15 14.57 4.36
C ARG A 573 10.97 15.48 5.25
N PHE A 574 12.13 15.91 4.75
CA PHE A 574 12.90 16.97 5.38
C PHE A 574 12.41 18.33 4.90
N ASN A 575 12.30 19.29 5.81
CA ASN A 575 12.14 20.69 5.43
C ASN A 575 13.51 21.28 5.08
N VAL A 576 13.85 21.31 3.80
CA VAL A 576 15.20 21.73 3.35
C VAL A 576 15.43 23.25 3.44
N THR A 577 14.42 24.01 3.87
CA THR A 577 14.54 25.47 4.09
C THR A 577 14.96 25.83 5.52
N LYS A 578 15.13 24.83 6.41
CA LYS A 578 15.42 25.04 7.84
C LYS A 578 16.62 24.23 8.31
N PRO A 579 17.56 24.82 9.07
CA PRO A 579 18.58 24.06 9.78
C PRO A 579 17.98 22.97 10.69
N PRO A 580 18.61 21.79 10.80
CA PRO A 580 19.89 21.42 10.20
C PRO A 580 19.75 20.73 8.83
N PHE A 581 18.54 20.70 8.26
CA PHE A 581 18.21 19.93 7.06
C PHE A 581 18.33 20.71 5.76
N ASP A 582 18.78 21.96 5.80
CA ASP A 582 19.34 22.68 4.68
C ASP A 582 20.60 21.97 4.13
N ASP A 583 21.44 21.42 5.01
CA ASP A 583 22.60 20.61 4.63
C ASP A 583 22.23 19.17 4.25
N LYS A 584 22.51 18.81 3.00
CA LYS A 584 22.23 17.46 2.47
C LYS A 584 23.04 16.34 3.14
N ARG A 585 24.20 16.65 3.72
CA ARG A 585 25.00 15.68 4.49
C ARG A 585 24.28 15.25 5.77
N VAL A 586 23.55 16.17 6.40
CA VAL A 586 22.70 15.87 7.56
C VAL A 586 21.52 14.99 7.13
N ARG A 587 20.86 15.29 6.01
CA ARG A 587 19.78 14.43 5.46
C ARG A 587 20.26 13.01 5.16
N MET A 588 21.44 12.87 4.54
CA MET A 588 22.11 11.58 4.30
C MET A 588 22.46 10.85 5.60
N ALA A 589 22.95 11.57 6.63
CA ALA A 589 23.27 10.98 7.92
C ALA A 589 22.02 10.37 8.59
N PHE A 590 20.90 11.10 8.60
CA PHE A 590 19.65 10.63 9.18
C PHE A 590 19.09 9.39 8.44
N ASN A 591 19.27 9.29 7.11
CA ASN A 591 18.94 8.06 6.36
C ASN A 591 19.80 6.86 6.79
N LEU A 592 21.13 7.03 6.87
CA LEU A 592 22.07 5.96 7.24
C LEU A 592 21.98 5.54 8.72
N ALA A 593 21.50 6.43 9.59
CA ALA A 593 21.24 6.19 11.01
C ALA A 593 19.83 5.67 11.31
N THR A 594 19.01 5.37 10.30
CA THR A 594 17.68 4.78 10.46
C THR A 594 17.77 3.29 10.14
N ASP A 595 17.59 2.40 11.14
CA ASP A 595 17.48 0.95 10.94
C ASP A 595 16.07 0.59 10.45
N LYS A 596 15.96 0.43 9.12
CA LYS A 596 14.74 0.07 8.42
C LYS A 596 14.42 -1.42 8.53
N GLU A 597 15.43 -2.28 8.69
CA GLU A 597 15.25 -3.73 8.91
C GLU A 597 14.57 -3.97 10.27
N ALA A 598 14.98 -3.26 11.32
CA ALA A 598 14.35 -3.34 12.63
C ALA A 598 12.87 -2.91 12.61
N ILE A 599 12.53 -1.83 11.89
CA ILE A 599 11.15 -1.33 11.78
C ILE A 599 10.25 -2.37 11.11
N VAL A 600 10.63 -2.90 9.95
CA VAL A 600 9.79 -3.89 9.25
C VAL A 600 9.69 -5.20 10.02
N LYS A 601 10.77 -5.64 10.70
CA LYS A 601 10.86 -6.94 11.35
C LYS A 601 10.23 -6.99 12.74
N TYR A 602 10.32 -5.92 13.53
CA TYR A 602 9.89 -5.94 14.93
C TYR A 602 8.64 -5.10 15.20
N ILE A 603 8.37 -4.08 14.38
CA ILE A 603 7.21 -3.18 14.56
C ILE A 603 6.07 -3.57 13.60
N LEU A 604 6.36 -3.67 12.29
CA LEU A 604 5.31 -3.85 11.28
C LEU A 604 4.94 -5.31 11.04
N LYS A 605 5.93 -6.19 10.92
CA LYS A 605 5.84 -7.66 10.82
C LYS A 605 5.01 -8.24 9.66
N ALA A 606 4.28 -7.44 8.90
CA ALA A 606 3.39 -7.92 7.84
C ALA A 606 4.11 -8.30 6.52
N GLY A 607 5.44 -8.23 6.45
CA GLY A 607 6.22 -8.52 5.24
C GLY A 607 6.59 -7.28 4.41
N GLN A 608 6.47 -6.07 4.97
CA GLN A 608 7.01 -4.85 4.36
C GLN A 608 8.51 -4.96 4.11
N VAL A 609 8.98 -4.30 3.04
CA VAL A 609 10.38 -4.36 2.61
C VAL A 609 11.07 -3.01 2.86
N PRO A 610 12.29 -2.97 3.43
CA PRO A 610 13.05 -1.72 3.60
C PRO A 610 13.24 -0.98 2.27
N ALA A 611 12.89 0.31 2.25
CA ALA A 611 12.97 1.12 1.04
C ALA A 611 14.34 1.79 0.92
N THR A 612 15.08 1.43 -0.13
CA THR A 612 16.35 2.06 -0.55
C THR A 612 16.18 2.99 -1.75
N HIS A 613 14.94 3.21 -2.17
CA HIS A 613 14.53 4.09 -3.27
C HIS A 613 13.07 4.52 -3.04
N PHE A 614 12.53 5.42 -3.85
CA PHE A 614 11.22 6.04 -3.64
C PHE A 614 10.10 5.31 -4.38
N VAL A 615 10.32 4.95 -5.64
CA VAL A 615 9.36 4.21 -6.48
C VAL A 615 9.29 2.76 -6.00
N PRO A 616 8.11 2.22 -5.63
CA PRO A 616 7.97 0.82 -5.22
C PRO A 616 8.25 -0.16 -6.38
N PRO A 617 8.74 -1.37 -6.08
CA PRO A 617 8.90 -2.42 -7.08
C PRO A 617 7.53 -2.88 -7.63
N GLY A 618 7.51 -3.34 -8.88
CA GLY A 618 6.31 -3.90 -9.52
C GLY A 618 5.82 -3.12 -10.76
N ILE A 619 6.35 -1.91 -11.02
CA ILE A 619 6.02 -1.16 -12.24
C ILE A 619 6.73 -1.79 -13.46
N PRO A 620 5.98 -2.17 -14.53
CA PRO A 620 6.56 -2.78 -15.72
C PRO A 620 7.60 -1.90 -16.41
N GLY A 621 8.74 -2.50 -16.80
CA GLY A 621 9.78 -1.84 -17.58
C GLY A 621 10.64 -0.81 -16.82
N TYR A 622 10.30 -0.48 -15.57
CA TYR A 622 11.09 0.41 -14.72
C TYR A 622 12.05 -0.36 -13.80
N THR A 623 13.13 0.29 -13.39
CA THR A 623 14.06 -0.22 -12.37
C THR A 623 14.66 0.97 -11.64
N SER A 624 14.33 1.10 -10.36
CA SER A 624 14.87 2.16 -9.52
C SER A 624 16.38 2.09 -9.35
N PRO A 625 17.06 3.22 -9.12
CA PRO A 625 18.44 3.24 -8.67
C PRO A 625 18.55 2.61 -7.27
N LYS A 626 19.78 2.25 -6.90
CA LYS A 626 20.07 1.76 -5.55
C LYS A 626 20.51 2.93 -4.69
N GLY A 627 19.87 3.09 -3.53
CA GLY A 627 20.21 4.11 -2.54
C GLY A 627 21.60 3.92 -1.94
N ARG A 628 22.13 4.96 -1.28
CA ARG A 628 23.40 4.90 -0.52
C ARG A 628 23.40 3.88 0.62
N ASP A 629 22.22 3.43 1.02
CA ASP A 629 21.94 2.40 2.02
C ASP A 629 21.72 1.01 1.40
N TRP A 630 22.23 0.76 0.18
CA TRP A 630 22.24 -0.55 -0.48
C TRP A 630 23.68 -1.06 -0.68
N ASP A 631 23.94 -2.29 -0.25
CA ASP A 631 25.20 -3.01 -0.50
C ASP A 631 25.06 -3.88 -1.77
N PRO A 632 25.78 -3.57 -2.86
CA PRO A 632 25.68 -4.31 -4.11
C PRO A 632 26.29 -5.72 -4.04
N ALA A 633 27.25 -5.96 -3.14
CA ALA A 633 27.88 -7.27 -2.96
C ALA A 633 26.97 -8.21 -2.16
N LYS A 634 26.34 -7.71 -1.10
CA LYS A 634 25.36 -8.46 -0.29
C LYS A 634 23.94 -8.46 -0.88
N LYS A 635 23.69 -7.60 -1.88
CA LYS A 635 22.37 -7.38 -2.52
C LYS A 635 21.24 -7.11 -1.51
N LYS A 636 21.51 -6.25 -0.53
CA LYS A 636 20.53 -5.88 0.49
C LYS A 636 20.74 -4.47 1.04
N TYR A 637 19.73 -3.99 1.78
CA TYR A 637 19.82 -2.77 2.58
C TYR A 637 20.92 -2.87 3.66
N VAL A 638 21.53 -1.74 4.00
CA VAL A 638 22.55 -1.59 5.05
C VAL A 638 22.30 -0.34 5.89
N TYR A 639 22.04 -0.58 7.17
CA TYR A 639 22.15 0.38 8.26
C TYR A 639 23.62 0.71 8.54
N ASN A 640 23.98 2.00 8.65
CA ASN A 640 25.37 2.44 8.84
C ASN A 640 25.46 3.73 9.69
N PRO A 641 25.30 3.62 11.03
CA PRO A 641 25.34 4.78 11.92
C PRO A 641 26.73 5.39 12.08
N ASP A 642 27.82 4.64 11.86
CA ASP A 642 29.18 5.21 11.87
C ASP A 642 29.36 6.20 10.71
N LYS A 643 28.90 5.84 9.49
CA LYS A 643 28.94 6.75 8.35
C LYS A 643 28.03 7.96 8.53
N ALA A 644 26.91 7.79 9.25
CA ALA A 644 26.06 8.91 9.63
C ALA A 644 26.79 9.89 10.58
N ARG A 645 27.50 9.39 11.59
CA ARG A 645 28.33 10.23 12.47
C ARG A 645 29.44 10.96 11.71
N GLU A 646 30.14 10.29 10.80
CA GLU A 646 31.13 10.95 9.93
C GLU A 646 30.54 12.14 9.14
N LEU A 647 29.35 11.96 8.56
CA LEU A 647 28.66 13.00 7.79
C LEU A 647 28.22 14.18 8.66
N LEU A 648 27.77 13.93 9.89
CA LEU A 648 27.44 14.99 10.86
C LEU A 648 28.68 15.78 11.28
N VAL A 649 29.82 15.12 11.54
CA VAL A 649 31.09 15.79 11.84
C VAL A 649 31.54 16.65 10.65
N GLN A 650 31.43 16.15 9.42
CA GLN A 650 31.71 16.93 8.20
C GLN A 650 30.76 18.12 8.02
N ALA A 651 29.50 18.01 8.47
CA ALA A 651 28.53 19.09 8.54
C ALA A 651 28.73 20.04 9.75
N GLY A 652 29.77 19.80 10.56
CA GLY A 652 30.14 20.65 11.70
C GLY A 652 29.28 20.45 12.95
N TYR A 653 28.60 19.30 13.08
CA TYR A 653 27.78 18.96 14.24
C TYR A 653 28.49 18.03 15.23
N GLN A 654 28.09 18.15 16.50
CA GLN A 654 28.42 17.21 17.57
C GLN A 654 27.86 15.84 17.26
N VAL A 655 28.65 14.80 17.54
CA VAL A 655 28.21 13.41 17.48
C VAL A 655 28.48 12.69 18.80
N ARG A 656 27.67 11.67 19.08
CA ARG A 656 27.94 10.70 20.14
C ARG A 656 29.28 10.01 19.87
N LYS A 657 30.17 10.02 20.85
CA LYS A 657 31.38 9.19 20.87
C LYS A 657 30.97 7.74 21.20
N ASN A 658 31.44 6.78 20.39
CA ASN A 658 31.24 5.34 20.62
C ASN A 658 32.00 4.86 21.86
#